data_AF-A0A8T3CAW4-F1
#
_entry.id   AF-A0A8T3CAW4-F1
#
_cell.length_a   1.000
_cell.length_b   1.000
_cell.length_c   1.000
_cell.angle_alpha   90.00
_cell.angle_beta   90.00
_cell.angle_gamma   90.00
#
_symmetry.space_group_name_H-M   'P 1'
#
loop_
_entity.id
_entity.type
_entity.pdbx_description
1 polymer ?
#
loop_
_entity_poly.entity_id
_entity_poly.type
_entity_poly.pdbx_seq_one_letter_code
_entity_poly.pdbx_strand_id
1 'polypeptide(L)'
;MNNYYVLRPDAEEHPVVGKIAPIPRLAMLQIDVSNLFLYSDLNEDVYMNQPTWYVAQDPLLVQAARGDLVSRPPAWMMRQAGRYMAVYRKLAEKHPSFRVRSETVDLIVEISLQPWRAFHPDGVIIFSDILTPLPAFGVPFEIEEVKGPIIQNPISSEDDLNNLHSIDLDKLQFVGESLKILRSEVGEHAAVLGFVGAPWTIATYIVEGGTTRTYANIKSMFHTAPHVLKSLLSHLTRAISEYIIFQVKSGAQCIQIFDSWGGQIPPNAWEQWSRPYIQEMVRVVRKECPQVPLVLYINGNGGLLERMIGTGVDVIGLDWTVDMADGRRRLGNKVAVQGNVDPAYLFCPLPALTDEIHRKVWVYFLKHKSDVFDVFKKWKVIIELEIGLKLKCIKSDNGEEYQDKEFKEYCDLNGIKYEFTIPRTSKQNVPLNERLSEEAWSRKKEHIVQTSYGSVSVAVFGDQEKPALVTYPDVALNYMSCFQGLYFCPEAASLLLHSFCIYHISPPGHELGAGPISSDVPVPSVDDLADQVAEVLDFFGLKAVMCMGVTAGAYILTLFASKYRDRVIGLILVSPFCKTPSWTQWLFTKVMSNLLYFYGMCGLAKEFLLQRYFSKEVRGSTQFLESDMVQACRSLLDERRVVNVWRFLETMNGRHDLTKDLKNLQCRTLIFVGDSSPFHSDALHMISKLDSRYSVLVEVQECGSVITEEQPHAMLIPMEYFFMGYGLYREAMQSKFKPSQPSQPFLHFSGDALS
;
A
#
# COMPACT_ATOMS: atom_id res chain seq x y z
N MET A 1 -6.44 11.95 -3.94
CA MET A 1 -7.20 13.18 -4.25
C MET A 1 -8.53 13.13 -3.52
N ASN A 2 -9.01 14.25 -2.99
CA ASN A 2 -10.31 14.34 -2.33
C ASN A 2 -11.32 15.02 -3.27
N ASN A 3 -12.18 14.24 -3.92
CA ASN A 3 -13.27 14.75 -4.74
C ASN A 3 -14.59 14.74 -3.94
N TYR A 4 -15.48 15.71 -4.18
CA TYR A 4 -16.84 15.74 -3.62
C TYR A 4 -17.87 15.40 -4.69
N TYR A 5 -18.79 14.48 -4.41
CA TYR A 5 -19.83 14.04 -5.35
C TYR A 5 -21.23 14.48 -4.88
N VAL A 6 -21.97 15.18 -5.76
CA VAL A 6 -23.39 15.58 -5.57
C VAL A 6 -24.19 15.03 -6.75
N LEU A 7 -25.24 14.24 -6.49
CA LEU A 7 -26.20 13.79 -7.52
C LEU A 7 -27.59 14.37 -7.23
N ARG A 8 -28.26 14.86 -8.28
CA ARG A 8 -29.55 15.57 -8.20
C ARG A 8 -30.69 14.67 -7.68
N PRO A 9 -31.62 15.22 -6.89
CA PRO A 9 -32.92 14.63 -6.63
C PRO A 9 -33.92 14.97 -7.76
N ASP A 10 -35.00 14.20 -7.83
CA ASP A 10 -36.28 14.46 -8.50
C ASP A 10 -36.55 13.79 -9.87
N ALA A 11 -37.25 12.65 -9.77
CA ALA A 11 -38.52 12.44 -10.47
C ALA A 11 -39.43 11.58 -9.56
N GLU A 12 -40.37 12.23 -8.88
CA GLU A 12 -41.40 11.62 -8.04
C GLU A 12 -42.46 10.87 -8.86
N GLU A 13 -43.00 9.78 -8.30
CA GLU A 13 -44.46 9.53 -8.19
C GLU A 13 -44.75 8.42 -7.12
N HIS A 14 -45.56 8.76 -6.12
CA HIS A 14 -46.16 7.94 -5.03
C HIS A 14 -47.66 7.63 -5.37
N PRO A 15 -48.50 6.76 -4.70
CA PRO A 15 -48.53 6.42 -3.26
C PRO A 15 -48.99 5.00 -2.75
N VAL A 16 -48.46 4.62 -1.57
CA VAL A 16 -49.04 4.02 -0.32
C VAL A 16 -49.97 2.76 -0.28
N VAL A 17 -49.62 1.85 0.66
CA VAL A 17 -50.35 0.77 1.41
C VAL A 17 -50.40 -0.66 0.82
N GLY A 18 -49.77 -1.61 1.54
CA GLY A 18 -50.34 -2.95 1.73
C GLY A 18 -49.40 -4.14 1.56
N LYS A 19 -49.14 -4.83 2.68
CA LYS A 19 -48.60 -6.21 2.84
C LYS A 19 -47.26 -6.53 2.16
N ILE A 20 -46.30 -6.92 3.00
CA ILE A 20 -45.08 -7.61 2.62
C ILE A 20 -45.45 -8.88 1.83
N ALA A 21 -45.35 -8.80 0.51
CA ALA A 21 -45.22 -9.96 -0.36
C ALA A 21 -43.72 -10.25 -0.54
N PRO A 22 -43.31 -11.51 -0.72
CA PRO A 22 -41.91 -11.86 -0.90
C PRO A 22 -41.40 -11.16 -2.16
N ILE A 23 -40.37 -10.32 -2.00
CA ILE A 23 -39.68 -9.67 -3.11
C ILE A 23 -39.12 -10.79 -4.01
N PRO A 24 -39.55 -10.94 -5.27
CA PRO A 24 -38.89 -11.86 -6.19
C PRO A 24 -37.49 -11.32 -6.45
N ARG A 25 -36.49 -12.21 -6.53
CA ARG A 25 -35.08 -11.90 -6.81
C ARG A 25 -34.93 -10.73 -7.79
N LEU A 26 -34.55 -9.55 -7.27
CA LEU A 26 -34.17 -8.40 -8.08
C LEU A 26 -32.83 -8.72 -8.76
N ALA A 27 -32.76 -8.48 -10.07
CA ALA A 27 -31.50 -8.51 -10.80
C ALA A 27 -30.84 -7.12 -10.74
N MET A 28 -29.52 -7.08 -10.63
CA MET A 28 -28.73 -5.85 -10.54
C MET A 28 -27.86 -5.72 -11.78
N LEU A 29 -27.98 -4.60 -12.49
CA LEU A 29 -27.10 -4.22 -13.60
C LEU A 29 -26.11 -3.17 -13.08
N GLN A 30 -24.83 -3.55 -12.99
CA GLN A 30 -23.73 -2.65 -12.66
C GLN A 30 -22.93 -2.36 -13.95
N ILE A 31 -22.76 -1.09 -14.29
CA ILE A 31 -21.95 -0.65 -15.43
C ILE A 31 -20.81 0.22 -14.90
N ASP A 32 -19.59 -0.28 -15.07
CA ASP A 32 -18.34 0.36 -14.63
C ASP A 32 -17.59 0.94 -15.85
N VAL A 33 -17.19 2.22 -15.79
CA VAL A 33 -16.44 2.88 -16.88
C VAL A 33 -15.06 2.30 -17.09
N SER A 34 -14.48 1.61 -16.11
CA SER A 34 -13.19 0.90 -16.28
C SER A 34 -13.25 -0.22 -17.35
N ASN A 35 -14.45 -0.58 -17.81
CA ASN A 35 -14.71 -1.53 -18.89
C ASN A 35 -15.10 -0.86 -20.24
N LEU A 36 -14.95 0.46 -20.34
CA LEU A 36 -15.18 1.26 -21.55
C LEU A 36 -13.86 1.91 -22.02
N PHE A 37 -13.45 1.65 -23.26
CA PHE A 37 -12.37 2.41 -23.92
C PHE A 37 -12.97 3.46 -24.85
N LEU A 38 -13.04 4.73 -24.47
CA LEU A 38 -13.47 5.83 -25.36
C LEU A 38 -12.25 6.39 -26.14
N TYR A 39 -12.45 6.90 -27.37
CA TYR A 39 -11.37 7.59 -28.09
C TYR A 39 -11.04 8.91 -27.38
N SER A 40 -9.76 9.20 -27.22
CA SER A 40 -9.23 10.53 -27.52
C SER A 40 -7.88 10.39 -28.19
N ASP A 41 -7.80 10.83 -29.45
CA ASP A 41 -6.59 11.38 -30.06
C ASP A 41 -6.70 12.90 -29.89
N LEU A 42 -6.27 13.47 -28.75
CA LEU A 42 -6.18 14.92 -28.49
C LEU A 42 -5.13 15.07 -27.35
N ASN A 43 -4.06 15.87 -27.37
CA ASN A 43 -3.78 17.13 -28.07
C ASN A 43 -5.03 17.99 -28.24
N GLU A 44 -5.59 18.45 -27.11
CA GLU A 44 -6.11 19.80 -26.89
C GLU A 44 -7.05 19.83 -25.66
N ASP A 45 -6.93 20.92 -24.92
CA ASP A 45 -7.75 21.30 -23.78
C ASP A 45 -9.26 21.23 -24.10
N VAL A 46 -10.00 20.37 -23.40
CA VAL A 46 -11.46 20.47 -23.30
C VAL A 46 -11.83 20.68 -21.84
N TYR A 47 -11.47 21.87 -21.33
CA TYR A 47 -12.19 22.44 -20.19
C TYR A 47 -13.51 23.00 -20.73
N MET A 48 -14.62 22.54 -20.15
CA MET A 48 -15.96 23.06 -20.39
C MET A 48 -15.96 24.59 -20.36
N ASN A 49 -16.29 25.24 -21.48
CA ASN A 49 -16.60 26.66 -21.50
C ASN A 49 -17.83 26.91 -20.60
N GLN A 50 -17.67 27.84 -19.65
CA GLN A 50 -18.68 28.21 -18.67
C GLN A 50 -19.91 28.90 -19.30
N PRO A 51 -21.13 28.62 -18.83
CA PRO A 51 -22.25 29.55 -18.97
C PRO A 51 -22.05 30.76 -18.03
N THR A 52 -22.00 31.96 -18.61
CA THR A 52 -21.66 33.25 -17.98
C THR A 52 -22.77 33.86 -17.10
N TRP A 53 -23.57 33.09 -16.37
CA TRP A 53 -24.67 33.66 -15.58
C TRP A 53 -24.82 33.18 -14.13
N TYR A 54 -23.91 32.35 -13.60
CA TYR A 54 -23.94 31.96 -12.19
C TYR A 54 -22.84 32.68 -11.39
N VAL A 55 -23.19 33.78 -10.74
CA VAL A 55 -22.37 34.39 -9.69
C VAL A 55 -22.72 33.64 -8.40
N ALA A 56 -21.81 32.83 -7.88
CA ALA A 56 -22.01 32.14 -6.60
C ALA A 56 -21.17 32.79 -5.48
N GLN A 57 -21.83 32.91 -4.33
CA GLN A 57 -21.55 33.76 -3.17
C GLN A 57 -20.63 33.11 -2.11
N ASP A 58 -19.91 32.03 -2.43
CA ASP A 58 -18.95 31.31 -1.58
C ASP A 58 -18.07 30.39 -2.46
N PRO A 59 -16.85 29.95 -2.06
CA PRO A 59 -16.00 29.07 -2.88
C PRO A 59 -16.62 27.68 -3.14
N LEU A 60 -16.23 27.05 -4.25
CA LEU A 60 -16.79 25.80 -4.77
C LEU A 60 -16.82 24.65 -3.74
N LEU A 61 -15.74 24.51 -2.96
CA LEU A 61 -15.63 23.47 -1.94
C LEU A 61 -16.65 23.66 -0.80
N VAL A 62 -16.91 24.90 -0.39
CA VAL A 62 -17.88 25.22 0.66
C VAL A 62 -19.29 24.85 0.20
N GLN A 63 -19.63 25.20 -1.04
CA GLN A 63 -20.91 24.86 -1.65
C GLN A 63 -21.11 23.34 -1.69
N ALA A 64 -20.13 22.59 -2.20
CA ALA A 64 -20.22 21.12 -2.24
C ALA A 64 -20.33 20.49 -0.85
N ALA A 65 -19.62 21.03 0.14
CA ALA A 65 -19.67 20.55 1.52
C ALA A 65 -21.04 20.78 2.18
N ARG A 66 -21.78 21.82 1.77
CA ARG A 66 -23.17 22.07 2.18
C ARG A 66 -24.20 21.23 1.41
N GLY A 67 -23.77 20.55 0.34
CA GLY A 67 -24.66 19.82 -0.56
C GLY A 67 -25.35 20.72 -1.61
N ASP A 68 -24.84 21.94 -1.80
CA ASP A 68 -25.35 22.85 -2.85
C ASP A 68 -25.00 22.30 -4.24
N LEU A 69 -25.75 22.77 -5.25
CA LEU A 69 -25.45 22.45 -6.65
C LEU A 69 -24.16 23.15 -7.09
N VAL A 70 -23.20 22.36 -7.59
CA VAL A 70 -21.89 22.85 -8.04
C VAL A 70 -21.65 22.55 -9.52
N SER A 71 -20.82 23.36 -10.18
CA SER A 71 -20.51 23.22 -11.61
C SER A 71 -19.59 22.03 -11.91
N ARG A 72 -18.75 21.65 -10.95
CA ARG A 72 -17.91 20.44 -10.97
C ARG A 72 -17.59 19.98 -9.54
N PRO A 73 -17.17 18.72 -9.34
CA PRO A 73 -16.55 18.29 -8.10
C PRO A 73 -15.35 19.19 -7.73
N PRO A 74 -15.31 19.78 -6.51
CA PRO A 74 -14.11 20.42 -6.00
C PRO A 74 -13.05 19.40 -5.58
N ALA A 75 -11.78 19.79 -5.68
CA ALA A 75 -10.63 18.95 -5.40
C ALA A 75 -9.59 19.65 -4.52
N TRP A 76 -9.10 18.92 -3.52
CA TRP A 76 -7.94 19.29 -2.70
C TRP A 76 -7.23 18.02 -2.20
N MET A 77 -6.09 18.16 -1.51
CA MET A 77 -5.35 17.01 -0.99
C MET A 77 -4.93 17.17 0.48
N MET A 78 -5.22 16.15 1.29
CA MET A 78 -4.61 16.05 2.62
C MET A 78 -3.08 16.04 2.47
N ARG A 79 -2.39 16.84 3.29
CA ARG A 79 -0.94 17.07 3.21
C ARG A 79 -0.46 17.65 1.87
N GLN A 80 -1.30 18.44 1.17
CA GLN A 80 -0.92 19.16 -0.05
C GLN A 80 0.31 20.08 0.11
N ALA A 81 0.52 20.63 1.30
CA ALA A 81 1.77 21.30 1.66
C ALA A 81 2.66 20.29 2.42
N GLY A 82 3.78 19.88 1.82
CA GLY A 82 4.64 18.87 2.45
C GLY A 82 5.89 18.48 1.68
N ARG A 83 6.58 17.48 2.22
CA ARG A 83 7.94 17.05 1.82
C ARG A 83 8.10 16.64 0.36
N TYR A 84 7.03 16.33 -0.37
CA TYR A 84 7.12 16.04 -1.81
C TYR A 84 7.52 17.28 -2.62
N MET A 85 7.18 18.50 -2.14
CA MET A 85 7.50 19.75 -2.80
C MET A 85 8.95 20.16 -2.51
N ALA A 86 9.73 20.43 -3.56
CA ALA A 86 11.11 20.92 -3.41
C ALA A 86 11.17 22.28 -2.68
N VAL A 87 10.18 23.15 -2.91
CA VAL A 87 10.07 24.45 -2.22
C VAL A 87 9.83 24.31 -0.72
N TYR A 88 9.02 23.33 -0.31
CA TYR A 88 8.81 23.00 1.10
C TYR A 88 10.11 22.50 1.74
N ARG A 89 10.82 21.56 1.09
CA ARG A 89 12.07 21.00 1.62
C ARG A 89 13.13 22.08 1.85
N LYS A 90 13.31 22.98 0.88
CA LYS A 90 14.23 24.14 1.01
C LYS A 90 13.87 25.07 2.16
N LEU A 91 12.57 25.29 2.41
CA LEU A 91 12.11 26.09 3.55
C LEU A 91 12.34 25.34 4.87
N ALA A 92 12.07 24.03 4.91
CA ALA A 92 12.30 23.17 6.06
C ALA A 92 13.79 23.08 6.45
N GLU A 93 14.71 23.06 5.47
CA GLU A 93 16.16 23.12 5.73
C GLU A 93 16.57 24.42 6.43
N LYS A 94 15.93 25.55 6.11
CA LYS A 94 16.17 26.85 6.76
C LYS A 94 15.53 26.96 8.14
N HIS A 95 14.40 26.27 8.34
CA HIS A 95 13.62 26.28 9.57
C HIS A 95 13.38 24.83 10.02
N PRO A 96 14.40 24.13 10.56
CA PRO A 96 14.34 22.69 10.81
C PRO A 96 13.21 22.31 11.77
N SER A 97 13.02 23.09 12.85
CA SER A 97 11.95 22.87 13.81
C SER A 97 10.57 22.92 13.15
N PHE A 98 9.83 21.81 13.24
CA PHE A 98 8.45 21.75 12.76
C PHE A 98 7.57 22.76 13.51
N ARG A 99 7.72 22.85 14.84
CA ARG A 99 6.95 23.79 15.66
C ARG A 99 7.15 25.23 15.22
N VAL A 100 8.39 25.62 14.93
CA VAL A 100 8.68 26.98 14.38
C VAL A 100 7.91 27.19 13.08
N ARG A 101 7.89 26.22 12.17
CA ARG A 101 7.17 26.32 10.90
C ARG A 101 5.64 26.34 11.06
N SER A 102 5.10 25.64 12.07
CA SER A 102 3.66 25.54 12.33
C SER A 102 3.12 26.58 13.32
N GLU A 103 3.99 27.40 13.92
CA GLU A 103 3.61 28.41 14.93
C GLU A 103 4.11 29.82 14.59
N THR A 104 4.76 30.00 13.43
CA THR A 104 5.17 31.31 12.90
C THR A 104 4.30 31.71 11.72
N VAL A 105 3.57 32.82 11.83
CA VAL A 105 2.56 33.27 10.85
C VAL A 105 3.09 33.28 9.41
N ASP A 106 4.22 33.95 9.17
CA ASP A 106 4.80 34.06 7.81
C ASP A 106 5.13 32.68 7.21
N LEU A 107 5.61 31.75 8.03
CA LEU A 107 5.96 30.39 7.59
C LEU A 107 4.71 29.55 7.34
N ILE A 108 3.69 29.67 8.18
CA ILE A 108 2.40 28.99 8.00
C ILE A 108 1.77 29.42 6.68
N VAL A 109 1.67 30.73 6.45
CA VAL A 109 1.08 31.31 5.23
C VAL A 109 1.87 30.88 4.01
N GLU A 110 3.20 31.04 4.03
CA GLU A 110 4.05 30.67 2.89
C GLU A 110 3.90 29.18 2.54
N ILE A 111 3.99 28.29 3.54
CA ILE A 111 3.87 26.85 3.32
C ILE A 111 2.48 26.47 2.81
N SER A 112 1.41 27.05 3.37
CA SER A 112 0.03 26.79 2.92
C SER A 112 -0.22 27.22 1.48
N LEU A 113 0.40 28.33 1.04
CA LEU A 113 0.21 28.86 -0.31
C LEU A 113 1.07 28.17 -1.39
N GLN A 114 2.09 27.39 -1.02
CA GLN A 114 2.90 26.64 -1.98
C GLN A 114 2.07 25.75 -2.93
N PRO A 115 1.21 24.84 -2.44
CA PRO A 115 0.35 24.04 -3.31
C PRO A 115 -0.72 24.88 -4.02
N TRP A 116 -1.18 25.97 -3.41
CA TRP A 116 -2.11 26.90 -4.06
C TRP A 116 -1.52 27.50 -5.33
N ARG A 117 -0.32 28.06 -5.23
CA ARG A 117 0.41 28.64 -6.37
C ARG A 117 0.78 27.61 -7.44
N ALA A 118 1.03 26.36 -7.04
CA ALA A 118 1.44 25.29 -7.95
C ALA A 118 0.27 24.64 -8.70
N PHE A 119 -0.87 24.42 -8.01
CA PHE A 119 -1.93 23.54 -8.51
C PHE A 119 -3.33 24.16 -8.50
N HIS A 120 -3.52 25.31 -7.86
CA HIS A 120 -4.82 25.97 -7.70
C HIS A 120 -5.97 25.04 -7.22
N PRO A 121 -5.79 24.24 -6.14
CA PRO A 121 -6.86 23.39 -5.58
C PRO A 121 -8.02 24.22 -5.03
N ASP A 122 -9.24 23.66 -5.04
CA ASP A 122 -10.45 24.33 -4.52
C ASP A 122 -10.45 24.51 -2.99
N GLY A 123 -9.48 23.91 -2.30
CA GLY A 123 -9.27 24.01 -0.87
C GLY A 123 -7.81 24.25 -0.50
N VAL A 124 -7.57 25.24 0.36
CA VAL A 124 -6.27 25.54 0.97
C VAL A 124 -6.36 25.31 2.46
N ILE A 125 -5.79 24.19 2.92
CA ILE A 125 -5.72 23.87 4.35
C ILE A 125 -4.56 24.62 5.01
N ILE A 126 -4.80 25.18 6.19
CA ILE A 126 -3.76 25.81 7.01
C ILE A 126 -2.68 24.79 7.38
N PHE A 127 -1.41 25.18 7.29
CA PHE A 127 -0.29 24.38 7.75
C PHE A 127 -0.16 24.50 9.26
N SER A 128 -0.54 23.46 9.99
CA SER A 128 -0.49 23.38 11.45
C SER A 128 -0.27 21.92 11.87
N ASP A 129 -0.21 21.65 13.18
CA ASP A 129 -0.32 20.31 13.74
C ASP A 129 -1.67 20.10 14.44
N ILE A 130 -2.14 18.85 14.59
CA ILE A 130 -3.34 18.55 15.39
C ILE A 130 -3.11 18.79 16.89
N LEU A 131 -1.85 18.74 17.35
CA LEU A 131 -1.46 18.94 18.75
C LEU A 131 -1.15 20.41 19.09
N THR A 132 -1.17 21.31 18.10
CA THR A 132 -0.97 22.76 18.32
C THR A 132 -1.74 23.35 19.50
N PRO A 133 -3.03 23.01 19.78
CA PRO A 133 -3.73 23.58 20.92
C PRO A 133 -3.34 23.00 22.29
N LEU A 134 -2.57 21.91 22.37
CA LEU A 134 -2.24 21.24 23.65
C LEU A 134 -1.67 22.20 24.72
N PRO A 135 -0.64 23.04 24.42
CA PRO A 135 -0.06 23.94 25.42
C PRO A 135 -1.01 25.05 25.86
N ALA A 136 -2.04 25.35 25.06
CA ALA A 136 -3.05 26.35 25.38
C ALA A 136 -4.04 25.87 26.45
N PHE A 137 -4.09 24.57 26.77
CA PHE A 137 -4.90 24.01 27.86
C PHE A 137 -4.11 23.16 28.86
N GLY A 138 -2.78 23.33 28.90
CA GLY A 138 -1.93 22.81 29.98
C GLY A 138 -1.13 21.56 29.64
N VAL A 139 -1.08 21.11 28.38
CA VAL A 139 -0.29 19.94 27.97
C VAL A 139 0.87 20.36 27.07
N PRO A 140 2.10 20.49 27.59
CA PRO A 140 3.26 20.76 26.76
C PRO A 140 3.62 19.54 25.90
N PHE A 141 4.09 19.80 24.69
CA PHE A 141 4.59 18.76 23.80
C PHE A 141 5.79 19.27 22.97
N GLU A 142 6.62 18.32 22.57
CA GLU A 142 7.73 18.52 21.65
C GLU A 142 7.53 17.67 20.41
N ILE A 143 8.19 18.02 19.30
CA ILE A 143 8.22 17.19 18.09
C ILE A 143 9.68 16.87 17.81
N GLU A 144 10.05 15.60 17.91
CA GLU A 144 11.34 15.06 17.48
C GLU A 144 11.21 14.53 16.05
N GLU A 145 12.18 14.80 15.16
CA GLU A 145 12.06 14.45 13.73
C GLU A 145 11.82 12.96 13.46
N VAL A 146 12.43 12.09 14.27
CA VAL A 146 12.37 10.63 14.09
C VAL A 146 11.23 10.01 14.90
N LYS A 147 11.03 10.44 16.15
CA LYS A 147 10.04 9.84 17.06
C LYS A 147 8.64 10.45 16.94
N GLY A 148 8.52 11.64 16.34
CA GLY A 148 7.28 12.38 16.25
C GLY A 148 6.97 13.14 17.54
N PRO A 149 5.68 13.35 17.87
CA PRO A 149 5.31 14.12 19.05
C PRO A 149 5.63 13.36 20.35
N ILE A 150 6.16 14.10 21.32
CA ILE A 150 6.52 13.60 22.65
C ILE A 150 5.81 14.46 23.70
N ILE A 151 5.05 13.80 24.57
CA ILE A 151 4.38 14.41 25.71
C ILE A 151 5.06 13.86 26.97
N GLN A 152 5.80 14.72 27.67
CA GLN A 152 6.67 14.32 28.78
C GLN A 152 5.90 13.81 30.00
N ASN A 153 4.68 14.34 30.23
CA ASN A 153 3.83 13.98 31.35
C ASN A 153 2.49 13.42 30.84
N PRO A 154 2.43 12.13 30.47
CA PRO A 154 1.19 11.52 30.01
C PRO A 154 0.14 11.47 31.14
N ILE A 155 -1.13 11.66 30.79
CA ILE A 155 -2.23 11.61 31.77
C ILE A 155 -2.63 10.16 31.99
N SER A 156 -2.55 9.69 33.24
CA SER A 156 -2.91 8.31 33.61
C SER A 156 -3.78 8.22 34.87
N SER A 157 -3.89 9.30 35.65
CA SER A 157 -4.61 9.36 36.93
C SER A 157 -5.52 10.59 37.05
N GLU A 158 -6.34 10.63 38.10
CA GLU A 158 -7.17 11.81 38.39
C GLU A 158 -6.31 13.04 38.74
N ASP A 159 -5.19 12.85 39.44
CA ASP A 159 -4.31 13.95 39.83
C ASP A 159 -3.68 14.64 38.62
N ASP A 160 -3.39 13.88 37.56
CA ASP A 160 -2.83 14.42 36.31
C ASP A 160 -3.79 15.40 35.60
N LEU A 161 -5.09 15.26 35.83
CA LEU A 161 -6.11 16.16 35.26
C LEU A 161 -6.05 17.57 35.85
N ASN A 162 -5.45 17.74 37.04
CA ASN A 162 -5.36 19.04 37.72
C ASN A 162 -4.53 20.07 36.94
N ASN A 163 -3.67 19.61 36.02
CA ASN A 163 -2.87 20.48 35.18
C ASN A 163 -3.66 21.07 33.99
N LEU A 164 -4.84 20.52 33.69
CA LEU A 164 -5.67 20.97 32.59
C LEU A 164 -6.45 22.24 32.96
N HIS A 165 -6.43 23.24 32.10
CA HIS A 165 -7.17 24.49 32.28
C HIS A 165 -8.00 24.85 31.04
N SER A 166 -8.88 25.86 31.13
CA SER A 166 -9.59 26.36 29.94
C SER A 166 -8.60 26.76 28.85
N ILE A 167 -8.95 26.52 27.59
CA ILE A 167 -8.08 26.87 26.47
C ILE A 167 -7.83 28.38 26.42
N ASP A 168 -6.56 28.74 26.42
CA ASP A 168 -6.07 30.11 26.29
C ASP A 168 -5.85 30.42 24.81
N LEU A 169 -6.88 31.01 24.17
CA LEU A 169 -6.85 31.34 22.75
C LEU A 169 -5.80 32.41 22.39
N ASP A 170 -5.30 33.18 23.37
CA ASP A 170 -4.26 34.18 23.11
C ASP A 170 -2.93 33.52 22.73
N LYS A 171 -2.68 32.30 23.21
CA LYS A 171 -1.54 31.48 22.77
C LYS A 171 -1.68 30.93 21.35
N LEU A 172 -2.85 31.08 20.72
CA LEU A 172 -3.17 30.54 19.40
C LEU A 172 -3.44 31.64 18.36
N GLN A 173 -3.15 32.91 18.66
CA GLN A 173 -3.41 34.03 17.76
C GLN A 173 -2.70 33.91 16.41
N PHE A 174 -1.53 33.27 16.36
CA PHE A 174 -0.81 33.01 15.11
C PHE A 174 -1.64 32.16 14.11
N VAL A 175 -2.52 31.28 14.60
CA VAL A 175 -3.44 30.51 13.76
C VAL A 175 -4.49 31.44 13.17
N GLY A 176 -5.07 32.31 14.01
CA GLY A 176 -6.09 33.26 13.59
C GLY A 176 -5.57 34.29 12.58
N GLU A 177 -4.37 34.82 12.80
CA GLU A 177 -3.69 35.72 11.86
C GLU A 177 -3.39 35.03 10.53
N SER A 178 -2.88 33.80 10.56
CA SER A 178 -2.60 33.02 9.36
C SER A 178 -3.86 32.76 8.54
N LEU A 179 -4.98 32.40 9.18
CA LEU A 179 -6.27 32.19 8.49
C LEU A 179 -6.79 33.46 7.82
N LYS A 180 -6.65 34.62 8.46
CA LYS A 180 -7.04 35.92 7.87
C LYS A 180 -6.23 36.23 6.61
N ILE A 181 -4.90 36.04 6.69
CA ILE A 181 -3.99 36.28 5.55
C ILE A 181 -4.30 35.31 4.42
N LEU A 182 -4.40 34.01 4.72
CA LEU A 182 -4.74 32.99 3.72
C LEU A 182 -6.06 33.30 3.03
N ARG A 183 -7.07 33.76 3.77
CA ARG A 183 -8.36 34.13 3.19
C ARG A 183 -8.27 35.31 2.23
N SER A 184 -7.43 36.29 2.54
CA SER A 184 -7.16 37.42 1.65
C SER A 184 -6.40 37.00 0.39
N GLU A 185 -5.44 36.07 0.51
CA GLU A 185 -4.56 35.64 -0.58
C GLU A 185 -5.28 34.74 -1.61
N VAL A 186 -6.16 33.84 -1.15
CA VAL A 186 -6.89 32.93 -2.06
C VAL A 186 -8.18 33.54 -2.63
N GLY A 187 -8.71 34.58 -1.99
CA GLY A 187 -9.92 35.28 -2.41
C GLY A 187 -11.15 34.35 -2.49
N GLU A 188 -11.86 34.42 -3.62
CA GLU A 188 -13.04 33.59 -3.90
C GLU A 188 -12.68 32.28 -4.64
N HIS A 189 -11.42 32.09 -5.01
CA HIS A 189 -10.99 30.99 -5.88
C HIS A 189 -10.82 29.66 -5.15
N ALA A 190 -10.59 29.67 -3.84
CA ALA A 190 -10.49 28.47 -3.02
C ALA A 190 -11.04 28.70 -1.61
N ALA A 191 -11.51 27.63 -0.98
CA ALA A 191 -11.90 27.65 0.41
C ALA A 191 -10.68 27.56 1.32
N VAL A 192 -10.60 28.41 2.35
CA VAL A 192 -9.59 28.22 3.42
C VAL A 192 -10.12 27.21 4.43
N LEU A 193 -9.39 26.10 4.61
CA LEU A 193 -9.76 25.01 5.51
C LEU A 193 -8.99 25.11 6.83
N GLY A 194 -9.72 25.13 7.93
CA GLY A 194 -9.18 24.86 9.26
C GLY A 194 -9.29 23.38 9.60
N PHE A 195 -8.59 22.94 10.65
CA PHE A 195 -8.71 21.56 11.11
C PHE A 195 -8.40 21.39 12.60
N VAL A 196 -8.85 20.26 13.14
CA VAL A 196 -8.55 19.81 14.50
C VAL A 196 -8.44 18.29 14.55
N GLY A 197 -7.77 17.75 15.58
CA GLY A 197 -7.92 16.34 15.95
C GLY A 197 -9.21 16.12 16.73
N ALA A 198 -9.84 14.96 16.57
CA ALA A 198 -10.99 14.56 17.41
C ALA A 198 -10.55 14.32 18.87
N PRO A 199 -11.44 14.49 19.87
CA PRO A 199 -11.09 14.32 21.29
C PRO A 199 -10.46 12.97 21.60
N TRP A 200 -10.95 11.88 21.00
CA TRP A 200 -10.36 10.55 21.12
C TRP A 200 -8.91 10.51 20.61
N THR A 201 -8.68 11.03 19.41
CA THR A 201 -7.35 11.08 18.80
C THR A 201 -6.38 11.92 19.63
N ILE A 202 -6.80 13.08 20.13
CA ILE A 202 -5.98 13.95 20.99
C ILE A 202 -5.70 13.28 22.34
N ALA A 203 -6.72 12.69 22.98
CA ALA A 203 -6.54 11.95 24.23
C ALA A 203 -5.55 10.79 24.07
N THR A 204 -5.57 10.10 22.92
CA THR A 204 -4.63 9.01 22.61
C THR A 204 -3.19 9.50 22.70
N TYR A 205 -2.85 10.64 22.08
CA TYR A 205 -1.50 11.21 22.22
C TYR A 205 -1.15 11.53 23.67
N ILE A 206 -2.08 12.20 24.39
CA ILE A 206 -1.86 12.63 25.77
C ILE A 206 -1.62 11.44 26.71
N VAL A 207 -2.37 10.35 26.57
CA VAL A 207 -2.25 9.18 27.45
C VAL A 207 -1.08 8.29 27.06
N GLU A 208 -0.82 8.14 25.76
CA GLU A 208 0.28 7.29 25.27
C GLU A 208 1.65 7.98 25.38
N GLY A 209 1.68 9.31 25.51
CA GLY A 209 2.91 10.10 25.54
C GLY A 209 3.52 10.37 24.17
N GLY A 210 2.88 9.91 23.09
CA GLY A 210 3.38 10.02 21.72
C GLY A 210 2.66 9.07 20.77
N THR A 211 3.29 8.73 19.64
CA THR A 211 2.72 7.78 18.68
C THR A 211 3.09 6.35 19.07
N THR A 212 2.10 5.51 19.36
CA THR A 212 2.28 4.07 19.60
C THR A 212 1.54 3.24 18.54
N ARG A 213 1.83 1.94 18.42
CA ARG A 213 1.19 1.07 17.42
C ARG A 213 -0.13 0.47 17.90
N THR A 214 -0.23 0.17 19.19
CA THR A 214 -1.36 -0.58 19.76
C THR A 214 -2.34 0.29 20.54
N TYR A 215 -1.90 1.46 21.02
CA TYR A 215 -2.66 2.36 21.90
C TYR A 215 -3.16 1.65 23.16
N ALA A 216 -2.31 0.76 23.71
CA ALA A 216 -2.69 -0.15 24.78
C ALA A 216 -3.04 0.59 26.08
N ASN A 217 -2.36 1.69 26.39
CA ASN A 217 -2.55 2.42 27.63
C ASN A 217 -3.93 3.07 27.65
N ILE A 218 -4.28 3.85 26.62
CA ILE A 218 -5.60 4.49 26.57
C ILE A 218 -6.74 3.48 26.42
N LYS A 219 -6.54 2.40 25.66
CA LYS A 219 -7.55 1.34 25.54
C LYS A 219 -7.77 0.62 26.88
N SER A 220 -6.71 0.43 27.68
CA SER A 220 -6.87 -0.17 29.02
C SER A 220 -7.73 0.71 29.94
N MET A 221 -7.67 2.04 29.78
CA MET A 221 -8.46 2.98 30.58
C MET A 221 -9.97 2.82 30.42
N PHE A 222 -10.44 2.15 29.37
CA PHE A 222 -11.85 1.74 29.26
C PHE A 222 -12.33 0.95 30.49
N HIS A 223 -11.42 0.19 31.11
CA HIS A 223 -11.70 -0.70 32.22
C HIS A 223 -10.96 -0.30 33.50
N THR A 224 -9.76 0.26 33.39
CA THR A 224 -8.93 0.59 34.55
C THR A 224 -9.23 1.97 35.14
N ALA A 225 -9.59 2.95 34.29
CA ALA A 225 -9.82 4.34 34.72
C ALA A 225 -10.86 5.06 33.84
N PRO A 226 -12.09 4.53 33.67
CA PRO A 226 -13.08 5.09 32.76
C PRO A 226 -13.53 6.51 33.14
N HIS A 227 -13.49 6.84 34.44
CA HIS A 227 -13.82 8.19 34.93
C HIS A 227 -12.77 9.22 34.53
N VAL A 228 -11.48 8.89 34.63
CA VAL A 228 -10.37 9.74 34.17
C VAL A 228 -10.48 10.00 32.68
N LEU A 229 -10.67 8.93 31.89
CA LEU A 229 -10.79 9.04 30.44
C LEU A 229 -11.99 9.90 30.02
N LYS A 230 -13.15 9.72 30.67
CA LYS A 230 -14.34 10.54 30.43
C LYS A 230 -14.10 12.01 30.74
N SER A 231 -13.44 12.31 31.86
CA SER A 231 -13.08 13.68 32.25
C SER A 231 -12.14 14.34 31.25
N LEU A 232 -11.10 13.60 30.81
CA LEU A 232 -10.16 14.06 29.78
C LEU A 232 -10.89 14.36 28.46
N LEU A 233 -11.68 13.42 27.94
CA LEU A 233 -12.42 13.59 26.68
C LEU A 233 -13.42 14.74 26.75
N SER A 234 -14.11 14.92 27.88
CA SER A 234 -15.04 16.04 28.09
C SER A 234 -14.31 17.39 28.09
N HIS A 235 -13.14 17.45 28.74
CA HIS A 235 -12.30 18.65 28.73
C HIS A 235 -11.83 18.99 27.31
N LEU A 236 -11.29 18.01 26.59
CA LEU A 236 -10.82 18.17 25.20
C LEU A 236 -11.95 18.59 24.27
N THR A 237 -13.15 18.02 24.43
CA THR A 237 -14.34 18.39 23.65
C THR A 237 -14.65 19.87 23.77
N ARG A 238 -14.63 20.41 24.99
CA ARG A 238 -14.87 21.84 25.23
C ARG A 238 -13.76 22.70 24.62
N ALA A 239 -12.50 22.39 24.93
CA ALA A 239 -11.34 23.15 24.43
C ALA A 239 -11.27 23.16 22.89
N ILE A 240 -11.46 22.01 22.24
CA ILE A 240 -11.41 21.89 20.78
C ILE A 240 -12.63 22.56 20.14
N SER A 241 -13.81 22.54 20.75
CA SER A 241 -14.98 23.29 20.26
C SER A 241 -14.73 24.79 20.24
N GLU A 242 -14.18 25.33 21.33
CA GLU A 242 -13.79 26.75 21.41
C GLU A 242 -12.73 27.10 20.35
N TYR A 243 -11.76 26.21 20.13
CA TYR A 243 -10.74 26.37 19.09
C TYR A 243 -11.30 26.34 17.66
N ILE A 244 -12.25 25.44 17.37
CA ILE A 244 -12.95 25.44 16.07
C ILE A 244 -13.64 26.79 15.85
N ILE A 245 -14.42 27.26 16.82
CA ILE A 245 -15.13 28.54 16.73
C ILE A 245 -14.14 29.69 16.49
N PHE A 246 -12.99 29.68 17.17
CA PHE A 246 -11.92 30.64 16.97
C PHE A 246 -11.36 30.61 15.54
N GLN A 247 -11.06 29.43 14.98
CA GLN A 247 -10.59 29.30 13.60
C GLN A 247 -11.63 29.84 12.60
N VAL A 248 -12.90 29.51 12.77
CA VAL A 248 -13.99 29.96 11.89
C VAL A 248 -14.15 31.49 11.95
N LYS A 249 -14.18 32.07 13.16
CA LYS A 249 -14.21 33.53 13.35
C LYS A 249 -12.97 34.24 12.78
N SER A 250 -11.88 33.52 12.60
CA SER A 250 -10.64 34.02 12.02
C SER A 250 -10.51 33.82 10.51
N GLY A 251 -11.48 33.16 9.85
CA GLY A 251 -11.54 33.08 8.38
C GLY A 251 -11.59 31.68 7.79
N ALA A 252 -11.49 30.61 8.60
CA ALA A 252 -11.73 29.25 8.12
C ALA A 252 -13.18 29.09 7.63
N GLN A 253 -13.35 28.56 6.43
CA GLN A 253 -14.66 28.41 5.77
C GLN A 253 -15.23 27.00 5.89
N CYS A 254 -14.39 26.04 6.20
CA CYS A 254 -14.74 24.65 6.44
C CYS A 254 -13.73 24.08 7.44
N ILE A 255 -14.18 23.17 8.30
CA ILE A 255 -13.36 22.59 9.36
C ILE A 255 -13.33 21.08 9.18
N GLN A 256 -12.12 20.52 9.07
CA GLN A 256 -11.93 19.08 9.09
C GLN A 256 -11.55 18.57 10.48
N ILE A 257 -12.35 17.63 10.99
CA ILE A 257 -12.12 16.89 12.23
C ILE A 257 -11.45 15.58 11.86
N PHE A 258 -10.20 15.42 12.29
CA PHE A 258 -9.41 14.21 12.09
C PHE A 258 -9.52 13.29 13.29
N ASP A 259 -10.28 12.20 13.15
CA ASP A 259 -10.27 11.09 14.12
C ASP A 259 -9.36 9.96 13.61
N SER A 260 -8.07 10.28 13.46
CA SER A 260 -7.03 9.41 12.88
C SER A 260 -6.94 8.04 13.56
N TRP A 261 -7.26 7.98 14.86
CA TRP A 261 -7.21 6.74 15.66
C TRP A 261 -8.60 6.15 15.94
N GLY A 262 -9.67 6.72 15.36
CA GLY A 262 -11.03 6.22 15.54
C GLY A 262 -11.23 4.80 14.97
N GLY A 263 -10.59 4.48 13.84
CA GLY A 263 -10.63 3.14 13.24
C GLY A 263 -9.75 2.11 13.96
N GLN A 264 -9.02 2.51 15.00
CA GLN A 264 -8.14 1.63 15.78
C GLN A 264 -8.84 1.04 17.02
N ILE A 265 -10.13 1.31 17.20
CA ILE A 265 -10.96 0.76 18.28
C ILE A 265 -12.21 0.06 17.74
N PRO A 266 -12.73 -0.96 18.47
CA PRO A 266 -13.97 -1.63 18.08
C PRO A 266 -15.17 -0.66 17.95
N PRO A 267 -16.16 -0.93 17.08
CA PRO A 267 -17.27 -0.01 16.84
C PRO A 267 -18.07 0.39 18.09
N ASN A 268 -18.27 -0.53 19.04
CA ASN A 268 -18.93 -0.24 20.31
C ASN A 268 -18.09 0.70 21.19
N ALA A 269 -16.76 0.54 21.20
CA ALA A 269 -15.87 1.45 21.91
C ALA A 269 -15.87 2.83 21.25
N TRP A 270 -15.89 2.92 19.92
CA TRP A 270 -15.98 4.20 19.21
C TRP A 270 -17.29 4.95 19.53
N GLU A 271 -18.41 4.23 19.60
CA GLU A 271 -19.70 4.81 20.01
C GLU A 271 -19.72 5.35 21.44
N GLN A 272 -18.89 4.79 22.32
CA GLN A 272 -18.82 5.21 23.71
C GLN A 272 -17.77 6.32 23.94
N TRP A 273 -16.62 6.21 23.28
CA TRP A 273 -15.42 6.98 23.63
C TRP A 273 -15.00 8.03 22.59
N SER A 274 -15.59 8.04 21.38
CA SER A 274 -15.31 9.06 20.36
C SER A 274 -16.60 9.77 19.90
N ARG A 275 -17.60 9.01 19.44
CA ARG A 275 -18.84 9.55 18.85
C ARG A 275 -19.55 10.61 19.69
N PRO A 276 -19.78 10.42 21.02
CA PRO A 276 -20.57 11.39 21.80
C PRO A 276 -19.88 12.75 21.90
N TYR A 277 -18.55 12.73 21.96
CA TYR A 277 -17.70 13.91 22.05
C TYR A 277 -17.66 14.67 20.72
N ILE A 278 -17.54 13.97 19.59
CA ILE A 278 -17.66 14.58 18.26
C ILE A 278 -19.06 15.19 18.09
N GLN A 279 -20.12 14.46 18.48
CA GLN A 279 -21.50 14.93 18.39
C GLN A 279 -21.72 16.19 19.24
N GLU A 280 -21.14 16.25 20.44
CA GLU A 280 -21.17 17.43 21.28
C GLU A 280 -20.42 18.61 20.64
N MET A 281 -19.22 18.40 20.08
CA MET A 281 -18.49 19.44 19.36
C MET A 281 -19.33 20.02 18.22
N VAL A 282 -19.90 19.16 17.39
CA VAL A 282 -20.76 19.56 16.27
C VAL A 282 -21.95 20.40 16.78
N ARG A 283 -22.60 19.99 17.87
CA ARG A 283 -23.71 20.74 18.48
C ARG A 283 -23.28 22.13 18.95
N VAL A 284 -22.15 22.24 19.62
CA VAL A 284 -21.62 23.52 20.13
C VAL A 284 -21.22 24.44 18.98
N VAL A 285 -20.45 23.94 18.01
CA VAL A 285 -19.99 24.74 16.87
C VAL A 285 -21.17 25.21 16.02
N ARG A 286 -22.15 24.36 15.75
CA ARG A 286 -23.31 24.71 14.94
C ARG A 286 -24.22 25.76 15.59
N LYS A 287 -24.21 25.86 16.92
CA LYS A 287 -24.91 26.93 17.64
C LYS A 287 -24.28 28.30 17.37
N GLU A 288 -22.95 28.36 17.34
CA GLU A 288 -22.19 29.62 17.23
C GLU A 288 -21.83 29.99 15.77
N CYS A 289 -21.69 28.98 14.91
CA CYS A 289 -21.25 29.10 13.51
C CYS A 289 -22.11 28.19 12.62
N PRO A 290 -23.42 28.45 12.46
CA PRO A 290 -24.36 27.51 11.81
C PRO A 290 -24.08 27.24 10.34
N GLN A 291 -23.31 28.10 9.67
CA GLN A 291 -23.05 28.03 8.23
C GLN A 291 -21.73 27.35 7.87
N VAL A 292 -20.89 26.99 8.86
CA VAL A 292 -19.58 26.37 8.59
C VAL A 292 -19.76 24.86 8.39
N PRO A 293 -19.36 24.29 7.24
CA PRO A 293 -19.40 22.86 7.05
C PRO A 293 -18.34 22.16 7.91
N LEU A 294 -18.75 21.11 8.61
CA LEU A 294 -17.88 20.23 9.39
C LEU A 294 -17.68 18.91 8.66
N VAL A 295 -16.42 18.54 8.46
CA VAL A 295 -16.00 17.28 7.84
C VAL A 295 -15.47 16.34 8.93
N LEU A 296 -15.93 15.09 8.97
CA LEU A 296 -15.31 14.05 9.78
C LEU A 296 -14.55 13.06 8.90
N TYR A 297 -13.26 12.91 9.16
CA TYR A 297 -12.44 11.87 8.57
C TYR A 297 -11.94 10.91 9.66
N ILE A 298 -12.26 9.63 9.51
CA ILE A 298 -11.69 8.53 10.30
C ILE A 298 -10.80 7.72 9.36
N ASN A 299 -9.60 7.36 9.78
CA ASN A 299 -8.74 6.44 9.02
C ASN A 299 -9.13 4.98 9.33
N GLY A 300 -9.32 4.14 8.30
CA GLY A 300 -9.84 2.78 8.44
C GLY A 300 -11.35 2.75 8.69
N ASN A 301 -12.12 3.60 8.01
CA ASN A 301 -13.51 3.88 8.37
C ASN A 301 -14.56 2.93 7.80
N GLY A 302 -14.18 1.95 6.98
CA GLY A 302 -15.14 1.04 6.31
C GLY A 302 -16.09 0.32 7.27
N GLY A 303 -15.66 0.02 8.50
CA GLY A 303 -16.49 -0.57 9.55
C GLY A 303 -17.36 0.39 10.38
N LEU A 304 -17.22 1.71 10.18
CA LEU A 304 -17.85 2.76 11.00
C LEU A 304 -18.79 3.69 10.21
N LEU A 305 -18.85 3.60 8.88
CA LEU A 305 -19.53 4.57 8.00
C LEU A 305 -20.94 4.98 8.46
N GLU A 306 -21.85 4.01 8.67
CA GLU A 306 -23.23 4.31 9.06
C GLU A 306 -23.30 4.98 10.44
N ARG A 307 -22.36 4.64 11.33
CA ARG A 307 -22.29 5.21 12.68
C ARG A 307 -21.82 6.66 12.65
N MET A 308 -21.01 7.04 11.67
CA MET A 308 -20.51 8.41 11.48
C MET A 308 -21.64 9.40 11.19
N ILE A 309 -22.70 8.99 10.47
CA ILE A 309 -23.89 9.83 10.22
C ILE A 309 -24.47 10.37 11.53
N GLY A 310 -24.45 9.54 12.57
CA GLY A 310 -24.97 9.85 13.88
C GLY A 310 -24.18 10.90 14.68
N THR A 311 -23.07 11.41 14.16
CA THR A 311 -22.33 12.56 14.73
C THR A 311 -22.94 13.90 14.33
N GLY A 312 -23.67 13.93 13.21
CA GLY A 312 -24.32 15.13 12.68
C GLY A 312 -23.40 16.07 11.92
N VAL A 313 -22.23 15.62 11.45
CA VAL A 313 -21.38 16.37 10.52
C VAL A 313 -22.01 16.49 9.13
N ASP A 314 -21.56 17.48 8.35
CA ASP A 314 -22.09 17.77 7.01
C ASP A 314 -21.42 16.90 5.94
N VAL A 315 -20.15 16.54 6.16
CA VAL A 315 -19.34 15.73 5.23
C VAL A 315 -18.69 14.57 5.96
N ILE A 316 -18.74 13.38 5.34
CA ILE A 316 -17.97 12.21 5.77
C ILE A 316 -16.83 11.97 4.78
N GLY A 317 -15.61 11.99 5.29
CA GLY A 317 -14.42 11.61 4.53
C GLY A 317 -14.27 10.09 4.47
N LEU A 318 -14.13 9.55 3.26
CA LEU A 318 -13.90 8.14 2.98
C LEU A 318 -12.41 7.92 2.71
N ASP A 319 -11.85 6.82 3.22
CA ASP A 319 -10.55 6.35 2.79
C ASP A 319 -10.70 5.34 1.63
N TRP A 320 -9.57 4.91 1.06
CA TRP A 320 -9.53 4.05 -0.12
C TRP A 320 -9.96 2.60 0.16
N THR A 321 -10.17 2.21 1.42
CA THR A 321 -10.65 0.86 1.77
C THR A 321 -12.15 0.68 1.50
N VAL A 322 -12.85 1.77 1.22
CA VAL A 322 -14.27 1.80 0.91
C VAL A 322 -14.45 2.09 -0.58
N ASP A 323 -15.31 1.38 -1.29
CA ASP A 323 -15.66 1.81 -2.65
C ASP A 323 -16.55 3.08 -2.59
N MET A 324 -16.30 4.10 -3.43
CA MET A 324 -17.06 5.36 -3.39
C MET A 324 -18.57 5.15 -3.59
N ALA A 325 -18.97 4.25 -4.50
CA ALA A 325 -20.39 3.97 -4.74
C ALA A 325 -21.01 3.21 -3.55
N ASP A 326 -20.28 2.26 -2.96
CA ASP A 326 -20.71 1.59 -1.72
C ASP A 326 -20.85 2.58 -0.55
N GLY A 327 -19.83 3.42 -0.33
CA GLY A 327 -19.83 4.44 0.71
C GLY A 327 -21.01 5.40 0.54
N ARG A 328 -21.23 5.91 -0.68
CA ARG A 328 -22.39 6.77 -0.98
C ARG A 328 -23.71 6.07 -0.68
N ARG A 329 -23.87 4.82 -1.10
CA ARG A 329 -25.08 4.01 -0.86
C ARG A 329 -25.34 3.81 0.64
N ARG A 330 -24.32 3.44 1.40
CA ARG A 330 -24.40 3.19 2.85
C ARG A 330 -24.70 4.46 3.64
N LEU A 331 -24.19 5.60 3.18
CA LEU A 331 -24.38 6.91 3.82
C LEU A 331 -25.70 7.61 3.42
N GLY A 332 -26.44 7.09 2.42
CA GLY A 332 -27.67 7.71 1.90
C GLY A 332 -27.40 9.06 1.21
N ASN A 333 -28.39 9.96 1.12
CA ASN A 333 -28.24 11.24 0.38
C ASN A 333 -28.19 12.49 1.29
N LYS A 334 -28.12 12.30 2.62
CA LYS A 334 -28.25 13.40 3.59
C LYS A 334 -26.94 14.04 4.04
N VAL A 335 -25.80 13.45 3.67
CA VAL A 335 -24.46 13.87 4.07
C VAL A 335 -23.58 13.91 2.82
N ALA A 336 -22.75 14.94 2.66
CA ALA A 336 -21.78 14.98 1.57
C ALA A 336 -20.65 13.96 1.83
N VAL A 337 -19.96 13.56 0.77
CA VAL A 337 -18.82 12.64 0.84
C VAL A 337 -17.58 13.29 0.28
N GLN A 338 -16.43 13.03 0.91
CA GLN A 338 -15.11 13.52 0.48
C GLN A 338 -14.17 12.32 0.29
N GLY A 339 -13.42 12.26 -0.80
CA GLY A 339 -12.39 11.24 -1.04
C GLY A 339 -12.46 10.65 -2.46
N ASN A 340 -11.95 9.44 -2.69
CA ASN A 340 -11.26 8.57 -1.73
C ASN A 340 -10.08 7.80 -2.36
N VAL A 341 -9.49 8.36 -3.40
CA VAL A 341 -8.36 7.77 -4.14
C VAL A 341 -7.20 7.45 -3.19
N ASP A 342 -6.71 6.21 -3.26
CA ASP A 342 -5.51 5.78 -2.53
C ASP A 342 -4.31 6.66 -2.96
N PRO A 343 -3.61 7.32 -2.03
CA PRO A 343 -2.41 8.10 -2.34
C PRO A 343 -1.36 7.33 -3.15
N ALA A 344 -1.32 5.99 -3.06
CA ALA A 344 -0.42 5.14 -3.84
C ALA A 344 -0.60 5.30 -5.36
N TYR A 345 -1.79 5.68 -5.84
CA TYR A 345 -2.03 5.94 -7.28
C TYR A 345 -1.17 7.09 -7.83
N LEU A 346 -0.66 7.99 -6.98
CA LEU A 346 0.22 9.08 -7.42
C LEU A 346 1.60 8.57 -7.90
N PHE A 347 1.95 7.32 -7.61
CA PHE A 347 3.15 6.66 -8.13
C PHE A 347 2.90 5.90 -9.43
N CYS A 348 1.65 5.78 -9.87
CA CYS A 348 1.31 5.11 -11.12
C CYS A 348 1.56 6.01 -12.34
N PRO A 349 1.70 5.44 -13.54
CA PRO A 349 1.66 6.21 -14.78
C PRO A 349 0.38 7.06 -14.88
N LEU A 350 0.49 8.24 -15.50
CA LEU A 350 -0.62 9.19 -15.63
C LEU A 350 -1.94 8.54 -16.14
N PRO A 351 -1.95 7.61 -17.12
CA PRO A 351 -3.18 6.94 -17.53
C PRO A 351 -3.88 6.20 -16.39
N ALA A 352 -3.15 5.44 -15.57
CA ALA A 352 -3.74 4.69 -14.46
C ALA A 352 -4.31 5.60 -13.36
N LEU A 353 -3.62 6.71 -13.07
CA LEU A 353 -4.13 7.74 -12.17
C LEU A 353 -5.38 8.42 -12.74
N THR A 354 -5.38 8.72 -14.04
CA THR A 354 -6.49 9.35 -14.76
C THR A 354 -7.72 8.44 -14.75
N ASP A 355 -7.54 7.14 -15.01
CA ASP A 355 -8.60 6.14 -14.97
C ASP A 355 -9.23 6.05 -13.56
N GLU A 356 -8.42 6.05 -12.50
CA GLU A 356 -8.93 6.02 -11.12
C GLU A 356 -9.68 7.30 -10.75
N ILE A 357 -9.18 8.47 -11.16
CA ILE A 357 -9.85 9.77 -10.91
C ILE A 357 -11.19 9.86 -11.67
N HIS A 358 -11.26 9.30 -12.88
CA HIS A 358 -12.44 9.33 -13.73
C HIS A 358 -13.37 8.11 -13.56
N ARG A 359 -13.09 7.22 -12.60
CA ARG A 359 -13.91 6.04 -12.32
C ARG A 359 -15.34 6.46 -11.95
N LYS A 360 -16.31 6.19 -12.84
CA LYS A 360 -17.75 6.39 -12.61
C LYS A 360 -18.46 5.03 -12.59
N VAL A 361 -19.46 4.91 -11.72
CA VAL A 361 -20.27 3.69 -11.57
C VAL A 361 -21.75 4.06 -11.67
N TRP A 362 -22.50 3.37 -12.52
CA TRP A 362 -23.98 3.45 -12.56
C TRP A 362 -24.60 2.13 -12.10
N VAL A 363 -25.65 2.24 -11.28
CA VAL A 363 -26.39 1.11 -10.74
C VAL A 363 -27.86 1.25 -11.13
N TYR A 364 -28.39 0.23 -11.82
CA TYR A 364 -29.81 0.14 -12.17
C TYR A 364 -30.46 -1.06 -11.49
N PHE A 365 -31.57 -0.84 -10.79
CA PHE A 365 -32.40 -1.90 -10.23
C PHE A 365 -33.42 -2.35 -11.26
N LEU A 366 -33.36 -3.63 -11.64
CA LEU A 366 -34.23 -4.20 -12.67
C LEU A 366 -35.33 -5.06 -12.04
N LYS A 367 -36.54 -4.99 -12.61
CA LYS A 367 -37.66 -5.87 -12.21
C LYS A 367 -37.42 -7.29 -12.72
N HIS A 368 -36.90 -7.41 -13.94
CA HIS A 368 -36.53 -8.67 -14.57
C HIS A 368 -35.15 -8.56 -15.23
N LYS A 369 -34.42 -9.68 -15.29
CA LYS A 369 -33.11 -9.78 -15.99
C LYS A 369 -33.21 -9.37 -17.47
N SER A 370 -34.33 -9.62 -18.11
CA SER A 370 -34.61 -9.21 -19.50
C SER A 370 -34.62 -7.69 -19.71
N ASP A 371 -34.78 -6.89 -18.64
CA ASP A 371 -34.87 -5.43 -18.74
C ASP A 371 -33.49 -4.79 -19.04
N VAL A 372 -32.39 -5.55 -18.94
CA VAL A 372 -31.01 -5.09 -19.14
C VAL A 372 -30.85 -4.37 -20.48
N PHE A 373 -31.39 -4.93 -21.57
CA PHE A 373 -31.19 -4.38 -22.91
C PHE A 373 -31.83 -3.00 -23.09
N ASP A 374 -33.07 -2.83 -22.61
CA ASP A 374 -33.77 -1.55 -22.70
C ASP A 374 -33.13 -0.47 -21.81
N VAL A 375 -32.67 -0.85 -20.62
CA VAL A 375 -31.95 0.05 -19.73
C VAL A 375 -30.60 0.42 -20.32
N PHE A 376 -29.87 -0.52 -20.93
CA PHE A 376 -28.60 -0.25 -21.61
C PHE A 376 -28.76 0.76 -22.76
N LYS A 377 -29.78 0.61 -23.61
CA LYS A 377 -30.05 1.57 -24.70
C LYS A 377 -30.26 2.98 -24.17
N LYS A 378 -31.07 3.13 -23.11
CA LYS A 378 -31.33 4.43 -22.46
C LYS A 378 -30.05 5.00 -21.84
N TRP A 379 -29.32 4.18 -21.09
CA TRP A 379 -28.06 4.58 -20.46
C TRP A 379 -27.04 5.06 -21.49
N LYS A 380 -26.83 4.31 -22.59
CA LYS A 380 -25.90 4.70 -23.67
C LYS A 380 -26.24 6.09 -24.20
N VAL A 381 -27.50 6.36 -24.54
CA VAL A 381 -27.91 7.67 -25.08
C VAL A 381 -27.63 8.78 -24.08
N ILE A 382 -27.98 8.57 -22.81
CA ILE A 382 -27.75 9.55 -21.75
C ILE A 382 -26.26 9.87 -21.61
N ILE A 383 -25.41 8.83 -21.58
CA ILE A 383 -23.96 8.99 -21.38
C ILE A 383 -23.26 9.59 -22.58
N GLU A 384 -23.62 9.20 -23.80
CA GLU A 384 -23.04 9.80 -25.00
C GLU A 384 -23.41 11.28 -25.13
N LEU A 385 -24.61 11.67 -24.70
CA LEU A 385 -25.05 13.08 -24.65
C LEU A 385 -24.34 13.85 -23.53
N GLU A 386 -24.18 13.25 -22.35
CA GLU A 386 -23.56 13.89 -21.18
C GLU A 386 -22.05 14.08 -21.36
N ILE A 387 -21.37 13.09 -21.94
CA ILE A 387 -19.91 13.09 -22.12
C ILE A 387 -19.48 13.68 -23.47
N GLY A 388 -20.37 13.66 -24.48
CA GLY A 388 -20.04 14.11 -25.84
C GLY A 388 -19.15 13.13 -26.62
N LEU A 389 -18.99 11.89 -26.15
CA LEU A 389 -18.18 10.83 -26.78
C LEU A 389 -19.03 9.61 -27.08
N LYS A 390 -18.70 8.86 -28.14
CA LYS A 390 -19.41 7.62 -28.51
C LYS A 390 -18.86 6.39 -27.81
N LEU A 391 -19.76 5.53 -27.34
CA LEU A 391 -19.47 4.24 -26.72
C LEU A 391 -18.80 3.27 -27.71
N LYS A 392 -17.67 2.68 -27.33
CA LYS A 392 -16.89 1.78 -28.21
C LYS A 392 -16.74 0.36 -27.71
N CYS A 393 -16.73 0.14 -26.41
CA CYS A 393 -16.49 -1.17 -25.84
C CYS A 393 -17.36 -1.33 -24.60
N ILE A 394 -17.89 -2.53 -24.38
CA ILE A 394 -18.57 -2.90 -23.15
C ILE A 394 -18.09 -4.29 -22.74
N LYS A 395 -17.85 -4.49 -21.43
CA LYS A 395 -17.57 -5.80 -20.86
C LYS A 395 -18.67 -6.21 -19.88
N SER A 396 -19.13 -7.46 -19.94
CA SER A 396 -20.14 -8.01 -19.02
C SER A 396 -19.63 -9.25 -18.30
N ASP A 397 -20.28 -9.60 -17.19
CA ASP A 397 -19.89 -10.70 -16.29
C ASP A 397 -20.21 -12.12 -16.82
N ASN A 398 -20.56 -12.24 -18.11
CA ASN A 398 -21.09 -13.45 -18.75
C ASN A 398 -22.44 -13.93 -18.19
N GLY A 399 -23.19 -13.06 -17.51
CA GLY A 399 -24.59 -13.31 -17.15
C GLY A 399 -25.48 -13.53 -18.39
N GLU A 400 -26.43 -14.48 -18.29
CA GLU A 400 -27.34 -14.85 -19.38
C GLU A 400 -28.12 -13.64 -19.93
N GLU A 401 -28.40 -12.64 -19.09
CA GLU A 401 -29.03 -11.37 -19.45
C GLU A 401 -28.25 -10.54 -20.50
N TYR A 402 -26.94 -10.76 -20.63
CA TYR A 402 -26.12 -10.10 -21.63
C TYR A 402 -25.69 -11.03 -22.77
N GLN A 403 -26.12 -12.30 -22.75
CA GLN A 403 -25.91 -13.23 -23.86
C GLN A 403 -27.03 -13.18 -24.90
N ASP A 404 -27.97 -12.22 -24.75
CA ASP A 404 -29.05 -12.01 -25.69
C ASP A 404 -28.51 -11.64 -27.09
N LYS A 405 -29.06 -12.31 -28.10
CA LYS A 405 -28.75 -12.08 -29.51
C LYS A 405 -29.06 -10.64 -29.92
N GLU A 406 -30.16 -10.08 -29.42
CA GLU A 406 -30.56 -8.70 -29.71
C GLU A 406 -29.56 -7.68 -29.15
N PHE A 407 -29.02 -7.94 -27.96
CA PHE A 407 -28.01 -7.08 -27.33
C PHE A 407 -26.72 -7.06 -28.14
N LYS A 408 -26.28 -8.23 -28.63
CA LYS A 408 -25.09 -8.37 -29.46
C LYS A 408 -25.25 -7.69 -30.83
N GLU A 409 -26.37 -7.94 -31.52
CA GLU A 409 -26.68 -7.30 -32.79
C GLU A 409 -26.73 -5.76 -32.65
N TYR A 410 -27.30 -5.25 -31.55
CA TYR A 410 -27.30 -3.82 -31.25
C TYR A 410 -25.89 -3.25 -31.03
N CYS A 411 -25.01 -3.97 -30.32
CA CYS A 411 -23.63 -3.56 -30.13
C CYS A 411 -22.88 -3.49 -31.45
N ASP A 412 -23.00 -4.52 -32.29
CA ASP A 412 -22.37 -4.58 -33.62
C ASP A 412 -22.84 -3.43 -34.52
N LEU A 413 -24.16 -3.14 -34.54
CA LEU A 413 -24.74 -2.03 -35.32
C LEU A 413 -24.27 -0.64 -34.85
N ASN A 414 -23.91 -0.50 -33.57
CA ASN A 414 -23.43 0.76 -32.99
C ASN A 414 -21.89 0.85 -32.95
N GLY A 415 -21.17 -0.14 -33.50
CA GLY A 415 -19.71 -0.18 -33.45
C GLY A 415 -19.14 -0.40 -32.05
N ILE A 416 -19.91 -1.02 -31.15
CA ILE A 416 -19.52 -1.31 -29.77
C ILE A 416 -18.94 -2.72 -29.74
N LYS A 417 -17.65 -2.84 -29.42
CA LYS A 417 -17.00 -4.11 -29.14
C LYS A 417 -17.53 -4.69 -27.83
N TYR A 418 -18.15 -5.85 -27.90
CA TYR A 418 -18.72 -6.49 -26.72
C TYR A 418 -17.88 -7.69 -26.27
N GLU A 419 -17.39 -7.64 -25.03
CA GLU A 419 -16.53 -8.67 -24.43
C GLU A 419 -17.19 -9.31 -23.20
N PHE A 420 -16.98 -10.60 -23.00
CA PHE A 420 -17.42 -11.31 -21.80
C PHE A 420 -16.23 -11.52 -20.87
N THR A 421 -16.44 -11.39 -19.55
CA THR A 421 -15.48 -11.86 -18.57
C THR A 421 -15.52 -13.39 -18.47
N ILE A 422 -14.42 -14.01 -18.04
CA ILE A 422 -14.32 -15.45 -17.85
C ILE A 422 -15.27 -15.90 -16.71
N PRO A 423 -16.16 -16.89 -16.91
CA PRO A 423 -17.11 -17.30 -15.88
C PRO A 423 -16.42 -18.06 -14.72
N ARG A 424 -16.81 -17.73 -13.48
CA ARG A 424 -16.35 -18.28 -12.17
C ARG A 424 -14.98 -17.83 -11.65
N THR A 425 -14.75 -16.53 -11.62
CA THR A 425 -13.84 -15.92 -10.63
C THR A 425 -14.59 -14.85 -9.86
N SER A 426 -14.96 -15.12 -8.61
CA SER A 426 -15.45 -14.11 -7.65
C SER A 426 -14.33 -13.18 -7.15
N LYS A 427 -13.35 -12.86 -8.00
CA LYS A 427 -12.07 -12.22 -7.65
C LYS A 427 -11.71 -11.02 -8.55
N GLN A 428 -12.67 -10.36 -9.19
CA GLN A 428 -12.36 -9.24 -10.11
C GLN A 428 -12.26 -7.87 -9.43
N ASN A 429 -11.43 -7.77 -8.39
CA ASN A 429 -10.87 -6.51 -7.87
C ASN A 429 -9.34 -6.59 -7.92
N VAL A 430 -8.79 -6.94 -9.08
CA VAL A 430 -7.36 -7.16 -9.25
C VAL A 430 -6.79 -6.10 -10.21
N PRO A 431 -5.85 -5.23 -9.76
CA PRO A 431 -5.25 -4.16 -10.57
C PRO A 431 -4.56 -4.66 -11.84
N LEU A 432 -4.38 -3.77 -12.83
CA LEU A 432 -3.66 -4.01 -14.09
C LEU A 432 -2.25 -4.64 -13.87
N ASN A 433 -1.65 -4.38 -12.72
CA ASN A 433 -0.30 -4.84 -12.36
C ASN A 433 -0.26 -6.34 -11.98
N GLU A 434 -1.35 -6.90 -11.46
CA GLU A 434 -1.52 -8.34 -11.24
C GLU A 434 -1.93 -9.07 -12.55
N ARG A 435 -2.47 -8.36 -13.56
CA ARG A 435 -2.64 -8.92 -14.91
C ARG A 435 -1.30 -9.19 -15.59
N LEU A 436 -0.27 -8.37 -15.33
CA LEU A 436 1.08 -8.60 -15.84
C LEU A 436 1.73 -9.84 -15.22
N SER A 437 1.47 -10.12 -13.93
CA SER A 437 1.97 -11.33 -13.26
C SER A 437 1.21 -12.58 -13.70
N GLU A 438 -0.12 -12.55 -13.83
CA GLU A 438 -0.91 -13.69 -14.34
C GLU A 438 -0.70 -13.95 -15.84
N GLU A 439 -0.63 -12.92 -16.69
CA GLU A 439 -0.29 -13.09 -18.11
C GLU A 439 1.15 -13.60 -18.27
N ALA A 440 2.12 -13.10 -17.49
CA ALA A 440 3.48 -13.65 -17.48
C ALA A 440 3.51 -15.10 -17.01
N TRP A 441 2.73 -15.47 -15.98
CA TRP A 441 2.60 -16.85 -15.51
C TRP A 441 1.95 -17.78 -16.55
N SER A 442 1.00 -17.26 -17.32
CA SER A 442 0.34 -17.99 -18.41
C SER A 442 1.23 -18.21 -19.64
N ARG A 443 2.22 -17.32 -19.86
CA ARG A 443 3.20 -17.39 -20.97
C ARG A 443 4.48 -18.14 -20.61
N LYS A 444 4.53 -18.79 -19.43
CA LYS A 444 5.71 -19.54 -18.97
C LYS A 444 6.13 -20.60 -19.99
N LYS A 445 7.44 -20.74 -20.19
CA LYS A 445 8.02 -21.84 -20.99
C LYS A 445 8.97 -22.64 -20.12
N GLU A 446 8.58 -23.88 -19.82
CA GLU A 446 9.44 -24.83 -19.13
C GLU A 446 10.37 -25.53 -20.11
N HIS A 447 11.67 -25.53 -19.80
CA HIS A 447 12.71 -26.18 -20.58
C HIS A 447 13.44 -27.18 -19.70
N ILE A 448 13.78 -28.33 -20.27
CA ILE A 448 14.63 -29.33 -19.62
C ILE A 448 16.01 -29.23 -20.25
N VAL A 449 16.98 -28.74 -19.49
CA VAL A 449 18.38 -28.61 -19.92
C VAL A 449 19.14 -29.87 -19.50
N GLN A 450 19.81 -30.52 -20.45
CA GLN A 450 20.70 -31.64 -20.16
C GLN A 450 22.06 -31.11 -19.74
N THR A 451 22.47 -31.41 -18.51
CA THR A 451 23.77 -31.02 -17.97
C THR A 451 24.65 -32.24 -17.72
N SER A 452 25.94 -32.03 -17.50
CA SER A 452 26.91 -33.08 -17.15
C SER A 452 26.51 -33.87 -15.89
N TYR A 453 25.66 -33.31 -15.04
CA TYR A 453 25.22 -33.88 -13.77
C TYR A 453 23.72 -34.18 -13.71
N GLY A 454 23.08 -34.32 -14.87
CA GLY A 454 21.67 -34.69 -15.00
C GLY A 454 20.81 -33.60 -15.63
N SER A 455 19.51 -33.83 -15.70
CA SER A 455 18.58 -32.85 -16.27
C SER A 455 18.17 -31.81 -15.24
N VAL A 456 18.18 -30.54 -15.65
CA VAL A 456 17.73 -29.40 -14.84
C VAL A 456 16.53 -28.74 -15.50
N SER A 457 15.47 -28.50 -14.74
CA SER A 457 14.29 -27.78 -15.22
C SER A 457 14.47 -26.28 -15.06
N VAL A 458 14.23 -25.52 -16.12
CA VAL A 458 14.31 -24.07 -16.13
C VAL A 458 12.99 -23.49 -16.65
N ALA A 459 12.30 -22.75 -15.78
CA ALA A 459 11.10 -22.03 -16.17
C ALA A 459 11.48 -20.60 -16.58
N VAL A 460 11.14 -20.23 -17.82
CA VAL A 460 11.51 -18.94 -18.41
C VAL A 460 10.28 -18.01 -18.49
N PHE A 461 10.45 -16.78 -18.02
CA PHE A 461 9.42 -15.74 -17.98
C PHE A 461 9.93 -14.43 -18.61
N GLY A 462 9.08 -13.78 -19.38
CA GLY A 462 9.40 -12.51 -20.03
C GLY A 462 10.09 -12.64 -21.39
N ASP A 463 10.64 -11.54 -21.87
CA ASP A 463 11.21 -11.39 -23.21
C ASP A 463 12.72 -11.68 -23.20
N GLN A 464 13.16 -12.71 -23.92
CA GLN A 464 14.56 -13.16 -23.96
C GLN A 464 15.54 -12.14 -24.58
N GLU A 465 15.05 -11.07 -25.22
CA GLU A 465 15.88 -9.93 -25.65
C GLU A 465 16.36 -9.08 -24.46
N LYS A 466 15.71 -9.19 -23.30
CA LYS A 466 16.07 -8.45 -22.08
C LYS A 466 17.24 -9.10 -21.34
N PRO A 467 17.96 -8.33 -20.50
CA PRO A 467 18.96 -8.86 -19.58
C PRO A 467 18.42 -10.04 -18.77
N ALA A 468 19.24 -11.05 -18.53
CA ALA A 468 18.81 -12.26 -17.82
C ALA A 468 18.96 -12.12 -16.31
N LEU A 469 17.91 -12.50 -15.58
CA LEU A 469 17.90 -12.72 -14.14
C LEU A 469 17.74 -14.21 -13.87
N VAL A 470 18.77 -14.84 -13.32
CA VAL A 470 18.74 -16.24 -12.87
C VAL A 470 18.33 -16.30 -11.42
N THR A 471 17.36 -17.15 -11.08
CA THR A 471 16.98 -17.37 -9.69
C THR A 471 17.24 -18.80 -9.24
N TYR A 472 17.56 -18.99 -7.97
CA TYR A 472 17.73 -20.30 -7.36
C TYR A 472 17.04 -20.38 -5.97
N PRO A 473 16.11 -21.34 -5.75
CA PRO A 473 15.31 -21.43 -4.52
C PRO A 473 16.04 -22.16 -3.37
N ASP A 474 15.41 -22.20 -2.20
CA ASP A 474 15.86 -23.04 -1.07
C ASP A 474 15.54 -24.53 -1.25
N VAL A 475 16.09 -25.35 -0.36
CA VAL A 475 15.74 -26.76 -0.13
C VAL A 475 14.23 -26.97 -0.16
N ALA A 476 13.77 -28.04 -0.82
CA ALA A 476 12.35 -28.43 -0.96
C ALA A 476 11.43 -27.39 -1.63
N LEU A 477 11.93 -26.20 -1.95
CA LEU A 477 11.18 -25.16 -2.63
C LEU A 477 11.52 -25.14 -4.13
N ASN A 478 10.61 -24.57 -4.90
CA ASN A 478 10.82 -24.24 -6.31
C ASN A 478 10.39 -22.78 -6.55
N TYR A 479 10.33 -22.36 -7.81
CA TYR A 479 10.00 -20.96 -8.10
C TYR A 479 8.61 -20.53 -7.63
N MET A 480 7.64 -21.44 -7.58
CA MET A 480 6.28 -21.16 -7.11
C MET A 480 6.20 -21.02 -5.59
N SER A 481 7.08 -21.69 -4.83
CA SER A 481 7.05 -21.65 -3.37
C SER A 481 8.13 -20.76 -2.77
N CYS A 482 8.93 -20.09 -3.60
CA CYS A 482 10.10 -19.31 -3.17
C CYS A 482 10.17 -17.91 -3.78
N PHE A 483 9.47 -17.66 -4.89
CA PHE A 483 9.45 -16.34 -5.53
C PHE A 483 8.05 -15.89 -5.97
N GLN A 484 7.01 -16.71 -5.81
CA GLN A 484 5.66 -16.36 -6.28
C GLN A 484 5.10 -15.16 -5.52
N GLY A 485 5.29 -15.07 -4.21
CA GLY A 485 4.90 -13.89 -3.43
C GLY A 485 5.54 -12.60 -3.96
N LEU A 486 6.80 -12.68 -4.40
CA LEU A 486 7.52 -11.55 -4.99
C LEU A 486 6.92 -11.13 -6.33
N TYR A 487 6.46 -12.07 -7.15
CA TYR A 487 5.78 -11.76 -8.42
C TYR A 487 4.28 -11.47 -8.27
N PHE A 488 3.68 -11.81 -7.13
CA PHE A 488 2.31 -11.42 -6.80
C PHE A 488 2.26 -10.03 -6.18
N CYS A 489 3.40 -9.52 -5.67
CA CYS A 489 3.59 -8.10 -5.39
C CYS A 489 3.70 -7.34 -6.73
N PRO A 490 2.69 -6.54 -7.12
CA PRO A 490 2.61 -6.01 -8.48
C PRO A 490 3.75 -5.06 -8.83
N GLU A 491 4.25 -4.30 -7.85
CA GLU A 491 5.37 -3.37 -8.02
C GLU A 491 6.68 -4.14 -8.24
N ALA A 492 6.92 -5.20 -7.48
CA ALA A 492 8.12 -6.01 -7.60
C ALA A 492 8.10 -6.81 -8.91
N ALA A 493 6.94 -7.34 -9.30
CA ALA A 493 6.72 -7.97 -10.59
C ALA A 493 6.98 -7.01 -11.75
N SER A 494 6.45 -5.78 -11.66
CA SER A 494 6.69 -4.73 -12.65
C SER A 494 8.17 -4.41 -12.78
N LEU A 495 8.87 -4.17 -11.66
CA LEU A 495 10.31 -3.89 -11.64
C LEU A 495 11.12 -5.00 -12.31
N LEU A 496 10.84 -6.26 -11.95
CA LEU A 496 11.57 -7.43 -12.43
C LEU A 496 11.26 -7.78 -13.89
N LEU A 497 9.98 -7.90 -14.25
CA LEU A 497 9.54 -8.31 -15.59
C LEU A 497 9.73 -7.20 -16.62
N HIS A 498 9.77 -5.93 -16.20
CA HIS A 498 10.13 -4.83 -17.09
C HIS A 498 11.63 -4.87 -17.42
N SER A 499 12.48 -5.15 -16.43
CA SER A 499 13.94 -5.01 -16.57
C SER A 499 14.63 -6.30 -17.04
N PHE A 500 14.03 -7.47 -16.81
CA PHE A 500 14.68 -8.75 -17.03
C PHE A 500 13.81 -9.78 -17.77
N CYS A 501 14.49 -10.71 -18.44
CA CYS A 501 13.99 -12.05 -18.69
C CYS A 501 14.41 -12.95 -17.53
N ILE A 502 13.49 -13.71 -16.95
CA ILE A 502 13.72 -14.44 -15.71
C ILE A 502 13.85 -15.92 -16.00
N TYR A 503 14.92 -16.52 -15.50
CA TYR A 503 15.28 -17.93 -15.65
C TYR A 503 15.28 -18.58 -14.26
N HIS A 504 14.19 -19.25 -13.95
CA HIS A 504 14.05 -19.97 -12.69
C HIS A 504 14.66 -21.36 -12.79
N ILE A 505 15.85 -21.54 -12.22
CA ILE A 505 16.50 -22.86 -12.15
C ILE A 505 15.90 -23.62 -10.98
N SER A 506 15.29 -24.77 -11.27
CA SER A 506 14.81 -25.69 -10.23
C SER A 506 15.94 -26.62 -9.81
N PRO A 507 16.22 -26.79 -8.51
CA PRO A 507 17.14 -27.82 -8.05
C PRO A 507 16.71 -29.19 -8.59
N PRO A 508 17.65 -30.10 -8.91
CA PRO A 508 17.28 -31.41 -9.44
C PRO A 508 16.23 -32.12 -8.57
N GLY A 509 15.10 -32.48 -9.18
CA GLY A 509 13.99 -33.18 -8.53
C GLY A 509 13.06 -32.30 -7.69
N HIS A 510 13.19 -30.97 -7.77
CA HIS A 510 12.31 -29.99 -7.11
C HIS A 510 11.31 -29.35 -8.10
N GLU A 511 11.43 -29.64 -9.40
CA GLU A 511 10.48 -29.23 -10.42
C GLU A 511 9.08 -29.81 -10.20
N LEU A 512 8.07 -29.16 -10.78
CA LEU A 512 6.68 -29.59 -10.67
C LEU A 512 6.48 -30.95 -11.35
N GLY A 513 5.87 -31.89 -10.63
CA GLY A 513 5.64 -33.25 -11.15
C GLY A 513 6.88 -34.15 -11.19
N ALA A 514 7.99 -33.74 -10.57
CA ALA A 514 9.23 -34.53 -10.54
C ALA A 514 9.01 -35.99 -10.07
N GLY A 515 9.59 -36.93 -10.82
CA GLY A 515 9.73 -38.32 -10.40
C GLY A 515 10.82 -38.50 -9.34
N PRO A 516 10.86 -39.63 -8.62
CA PRO A 516 11.98 -39.96 -7.75
C PRO A 516 13.25 -40.17 -8.59
N ILE A 517 14.35 -39.52 -8.24
CA ILE A 517 15.65 -39.74 -8.89
C ILE A 517 16.20 -41.09 -8.44
N SER A 518 16.60 -41.94 -9.40
CA SER A 518 17.17 -43.27 -9.12
C SER A 518 18.38 -43.19 -8.19
N SER A 519 18.50 -44.17 -7.28
CA SER A 519 19.66 -44.33 -6.40
C SER A 519 20.97 -44.52 -7.14
N ASP A 520 20.93 -44.97 -8.40
CA ASP A 520 22.11 -45.19 -9.24
C ASP A 520 22.71 -43.88 -9.77
N VAL A 521 21.95 -42.79 -9.74
CA VAL A 521 22.45 -41.46 -10.08
C VAL A 521 23.22 -40.92 -8.88
N PRO A 522 24.50 -40.50 -9.01
CA PRO A 522 25.25 -39.91 -7.91
C PRO A 522 24.60 -38.63 -7.36
N VAL A 523 24.76 -38.40 -6.05
CA VAL A 523 24.33 -37.12 -5.44
C VAL A 523 25.34 -36.04 -5.88
N PRO A 524 24.89 -34.94 -6.51
CA PRO A 524 25.79 -33.88 -6.93
C PRO A 524 26.44 -33.20 -5.71
N SER A 525 27.64 -32.68 -5.87
CA SER A 525 28.26 -31.76 -4.92
C SER A 525 27.75 -30.32 -5.14
N VAL A 526 28.03 -29.41 -4.21
CA VAL A 526 27.69 -27.99 -4.39
C VAL A 526 28.43 -27.36 -5.58
N ASP A 527 29.63 -27.84 -5.89
CA ASP A 527 30.40 -27.42 -7.06
C ASP A 527 29.74 -27.90 -8.37
N ASP A 528 29.22 -29.12 -8.39
CA ASP A 528 28.50 -29.66 -9.54
C ASP A 528 27.21 -28.85 -9.79
N LEU A 529 26.48 -28.47 -8.73
CA LEU A 529 25.31 -27.60 -8.87
C LEU A 529 25.66 -26.20 -9.39
N ALA A 530 26.80 -25.63 -8.97
CA ALA A 530 27.29 -24.36 -9.51
C ALA A 530 27.70 -24.48 -10.99
N ASP A 531 28.27 -25.62 -11.39
CA ASP A 531 28.61 -25.92 -12.78
C ASP A 531 27.36 -26.11 -13.65
N GLN A 532 26.31 -26.73 -13.11
CA GLN A 532 25.01 -26.81 -13.78
C GLN A 532 24.42 -25.43 -14.09
N VAL A 533 24.61 -24.43 -13.21
CA VAL A 533 24.19 -23.05 -13.52
C VAL A 533 24.93 -22.53 -14.75
N ALA A 534 26.24 -22.76 -14.85
CA ALA A 534 27.03 -22.35 -16.02
C ALA A 534 26.55 -23.03 -17.31
N GLU A 535 26.29 -24.35 -17.26
CA GLU A 535 25.78 -25.11 -18.40
C GLU A 535 24.37 -24.67 -18.83
N VAL A 536 23.51 -24.31 -17.88
CA VAL A 536 22.20 -23.70 -18.16
C VAL A 536 22.37 -22.36 -18.89
N LEU A 537 23.30 -21.51 -18.44
CA LEU A 537 23.57 -20.26 -19.15
C LEU A 537 24.04 -20.51 -20.58
N ASP A 538 24.92 -21.49 -20.79
CA ASP A 538 25.43 -21.84 -22.11
C ASP A 538 24.32 -22.36 -23.04
N PHE A 539 23.39 -23.17 -22.51
CA PHE A 539 22.22 -23.65 -23.25
C PHE A 539 21.35 -22.49 -23.79
N PHE A 540 21.14 -21.44 -22.98
CA PHE A 540 20.37 -20.26 -23.38
C PHE A 540 21.22 -19.18 -24.07
N GLY A 541 22.52 -19.40 -24.27
CA GLY A 541 23.43 -18.42 -24.88
C GLY A 541 23.68 -17.16 -24.03
N LEU A 542 23.48 -17.25 -22.72
CA LEU A 542 23.57 -16.13 -21.78
C LEU A 542 25.02 -15.88 -21.34
N LYS A 543 25.59 -14.75 -21.78
CA LYS A 543 26.99 -14.41 -21.47
C LYS A 543 27.22 -13.96 -20.03
N ALA A 544 26.38 -13.06 -19.53
CA ALA A 544 26.45 -12.58 -18.16
C ALA A 544 25.04 -12.30 -17.63
N VAL A 545 24.80 -12.59 -16.34
CA VAL A 545 23.46 -12.58 -15.74
C VAL A 545 23.44 -11.89 -14.38
N MET A 546 22.30 -11.33 -14.03
CA MET A 546 21.95 -10.98 -12.65
C MET A 546 21.50 -12.26 -11.93
N CYS A 547 21.83 -12.40 -10.65
CA CYS A 547 21.49 -13.60 -9.88
C CYS A 547 20.65 -13.24 -8.66
N MET A 548 19.61 -14.02 -8.37
CA MET A 548 18.82 -13.92 -7.14
C MET A 548 18.68 -15.28 -6.45
N GLY A 549 19.28 -15.45 -5.28
CA GLY A 549 19.26 -16.71 -4.55
C GLY A 549 18.60 -16.57 -3.19
N VAL A 550 17.85 -17.58 -2.78
CA VAL A 550 17.27 -17.67 -1.42
C VAL A 550 17.99 -18.79 -0.66
N THR A 551 18.59 -18.45 0.49
CA THR A 551 19.25 -19.36 1.44
C THR A 551 20.19 -20.38 0.78
N ALA A 552 19.77 -21.64 0.54
CA ALA A 552 20.60 -22.62 -0.17
C ALA A 552 20.93 -22.17 -1.60
N GLY A 553 19.96 -21.60 -2.32
CA GLY A 553 20.18 -21.00 -3.63
C GLY A 553 21.10 -19.78 -3.57
N ALA A 554 21.05 -19.00 -2.49
CA ALA A 554 21.99 -17.90 -2.27
C ALA A 554 23.43 -18.41 -2.15
N TYR A 555 23.65 -19.52 -1.45
CA TYR A 555 24.96 -20.17 -1.36
C TYR A 555 25.44 -20.65 -2.75
N ILE A 556 24.60 -21.38 -3.50
CA ILE A 556 24.95 -21.91 -4.83
C ILE A 556 25.30 -20.78 -5.80
N LEU A 557 24.50 -19.70 -5.85
CA LEU A 557 24.78 -18.57 -6.75
C LEU A 557 26.02 -17.77 -6.32
N THR A 558 26.34 -17.74 -5.02
CA THR A 558 27.59 -17.14 -4.51
C THR A 558 28.81 -17.96 -4.93
N LEU A 559 28.73 -19.30 -4.83
CA LEU A 559 29.78 -20.20 -5.30
C LEU A 559 29.97 -20.08 -6.82
N PHE A 560 28.86 -20.08 -7.57
CA PHE A 560 28.86 -19.83 -9.02
C PHE A 560 29.54 -18.50 -9.37
N ALA A 561 29.18 -17.40 -8.71
CA ALA A 561 29.81 -16.09 -8.93
C ALA A 561 31.30 -16.08 -8.58
N SER A 562 31.73 -16.90 -7.62
CA SER A 562 33.14 -17.02 -7.24
C SER A 562 33.96 -17.79 -8.28
N LYS A 563 33.37 -18.84 -8.88
CA LYS A 563 33.98 -19.72 -9.88
C LYS A 563 33.95 -19.13 -11.30
N TYR A 564 32.86 -18.46 -11.66
CA TYR A 564 32.58 -17.93 -13.01
C TYR A 564 32.38 -16.42 -12.98
N ARG A 565 33.40 -15.68 -12.52
CA ARG A 565 33.33 -14.24 -12.20
C ARG A 565 32.80 -13.38 -13.35
N ASP A 566 33.23 -13.64 -14.58
CA ASP A 566 32.83 -12.87 -15.76
C ASP A 566 31.38 -13.12 -16.21
N ARG A 567 30.71 -14.12 -15.61
CA ARG A 567 29.33 -14.51 -15.93
C ARG A 567 28.30 -13.85 -15.01
N VAL A 568 28.71 -13.14 -13.95
CA VAL A 568 27.79 -12.55 -12.96
C VAL A 568 27.95 -11.05 -12.91
N ILE A 569 26.89 -10.31 -13.26
CA ILE A 569 26.90 -8.84 -13.20
C ILE A 569 26.57 -8.32 -11.80
N GLY A 570 25.73 -9.04 -11.05
CA GLY A 570 25.28 -8.65 -9.71
C GLY A 570 24.59 -9.80 -8.98
N LEU A 571 24.62 -9.74 -7.65
CA LEU A 571 24.01 -10.73 -6.76
C LEU A 571 22.94 -10.08 -5.87
N ILE A 572 21.78 -10.72 -5.79
CA ILE A 572 20.74 -10.47 -4.79
C ILE A 572 20.60 -11.73 -3.94
N LEU A 573 20.92 -11.65 -2.66
CA LEU A 573 21.00 -12.81 -1.77
C LEU A 573 20.02 -12.65 -0.62
N VAL A 574 19.08 -13.58 -0.48
CA VAL A 574 18.03 -13.56 0.54
C VAL A 574 18.35 -14.59 1.62
N SER A 575 18.54 -14.13 2.85
CA SER A 575 18.98 -14.90 4.02
C SER A 575 20.17 -15.85 3.73
N PRO A 576 21.30 -15.32 3.20
CA PRO A 576 22.41 -16.16 2.79
C PRO A 576 23.23 -16.68 3.97
N PHE A 577 23.99 -17.74 3.71
CA PHE A 577 25.06 -18.25 4.56
C PHE A 577 26.24 -18.65 3.68
N CYS A 578 27.47 -18.61 4.23
CA CYS A 578 28.70 -18.89 3.47
C CYS A 578 29.63 -19.92 4.13
N LYS A 579 29.38 -20.32 5.38
CA LYS A 579 30.24 -21.25 6.13
C LYS A 579 29.87 -22.71 5.89
N THR A 580 30.83 -23.60 6.21
CA THR A 580 30.52 -25.01 6.47
C THR A 580 29.41 -25.15 7.51
N PRO A 581 28.59 -26.22 7.46
CA PRO A 581 27.56 -26.44 8.46
C PRO A 581 28.13 -26.39 9.88
N SER A 582 27.53 -25.59 10.76
CA SER A 582 27.84 -25.65 12.19
C SER A 582 27.44 -27.02 12.74
N TRP A 583 27.96 -27.40 13.91
CA TRP A 583 27.54 -28.64 14.56
C TRP A 583 26.03 -28.72 14.78
N THR A 584 25.38 -27.59 15.11
CA THR A 584 23.93 -27.52 15.30
C THR A 584 23.17 -27.67 13.98
N GLN A 585 23.63 -27.04 12.90
CA GLN A 585 23.03 -27.20 11.57
C GLN A 585 23.25 -28.61 11.02
N TRP A 586 24.42 -29.21 11.24
CA TRP A 586 24.70 -30.59 10.88
C TRP A 586 23.77 -31.55 11.62
N LEU A 587 23.61 -31.37 12.94
CA LEU A 587 22.72 -32.19 13.76
C LEU A 587 21.27 -32.06 13.28
N PHE A 588 20.80 -30.84 13.06
CA PHE A 588 19.48 -30.57 12.52
C PHE A 588 19.26 -31.25 11.16
N THR A 589 20.26 -31.15 10.28
CA THR A 589 20.22 -31.78 8.95
C THR A 589 20.23 -33.30 9.05
N LYS A 590 20.95 -33.89 10.01
CA LYS A 590 20.93 -35.34 10.25
C LYS A 590 19.61 -35.81 10.84
N VAL A 591 19.01 -35.06 11.76
CA VAL A 591 17.66 -35.33 12.26
C VAL A 591 16.65 -35.26 11.11
N MET A 592 16.69 -34.20 10.30
CA MET A 592 15.85 -34.06 9.11
C MET A 592 16.04 -35.22 8.14
N SER A 593 17.29 -35.60 7.86
CA SER A 593 17.62 -36.70 6.95
C SER A 593 17.07 -38.03 7.44
N ASN A 594 17.16 -38.31 8.74
CA ASN A 594 16.57 -39.50 9.35
C ASN A 594 15.03 -39.44 9.32
N LEU A 595 14.43 -38.28 9.56
CA LEU A 595 12.97 -38.11 9.47
C LEU A 595 12.48 -38.39 8.05
N LEU A 596 13.13 -37.81 7.05
CA LEU A 596 12.81 -38.06 5.64
C LEU A 596 13.01 -39.54 5.29
N TYR A 597 14.11 -40.16 5.71
CA TYR A 597 14.41 -41.55 5.40
C TYR A 597 13.41 -42.54 6.03
N PHE A 598 13.10 -42.41 7.32
CA PHE A 598 12.26 -43.37 8.04
C PHE A 598 10.77 -43.06 7.97
N TYR A 599 10.39 -41.78 7.91
CA TYR A 599 9.00 -41.33 8.04
C TYR A 599 8.49 -40.53 6.83
N GLY A 600 9.33 -40.30 5.81
CA GLY A 600 8.98 -39.50 4.65
C GLY A 600 8.73 -38.03 4.99
N MET A 601 7.93 -37.34 4.15
CA MET A 601 7.54 -35.94 4.36
C MET A 601 6.41 -35.84 5.42
N CYS A 602 6.68 -36.32 6.63
CA CYS A 602 5.73 -36.33 7.74
C CYS A 602 5.53 -34.91 8.33
N GLY A 603 4.50 -34.75 9.18
CA GLY A 603 4.18 -33.45 9.78
C GLY A 603 5.36 -32.78 10.48
N LEU A 604 6.18 -33.55 11.20
CA LEU A 604 7.37 -33.01 11.88
C LEU A 604 8.46 -32.54 10.90
N ALA A 605 8.67 -33.27 9.80
CA ALA A 605 9.60 -32.84 8.76
C ALA A 605 9.14 -31.52 8.12
N LYS A 606 7.83 -31.38 7.85
CA LYS A 606 7.26 -30.12 7.36
C LYS A 606 7.44 -28.99 8.36
N GLU A 607 7.19 -29.21 9.65
CA GLU A 607 7.39 -28.18 10.68
C GLU A 607 8.82 -27.65 10.70
N PHE A 608 9.81 -28.53 10.60
CA PHE A 608 11.20 -28.13 10.56
C PHE A 608 11.56 -27.33 9.29
N LEU A 609 11.00 -27.70 8.14
CA LEU A 609 11.17 -26.94 6.89
C LEU A 609 10.46 -25.59 6.97
N LEU A 610 9.23 -25.52 7.50
CA LEU A 610 8.50 -24.27 7.68
C LEU A 610 9.20 -23.34 8.68
N GLN A 611 9.76 -23.87 9.77
CA GLN A 611 10.60 -23.12 10.71
C GLN A 611 11.87 -22.55 10.05
N ARG A 612 12.40 -23.24 9.05
CA ARG A 612 13.53 -22.75 8.26
C ARG A 612 13.12 -21.57 7.38
N TYR A 613 11.89 -21.56 6.87
CA TYR A 613 11.43 -20.58 5.87
C TYR A 613 10.79 -19.33 6.48
N PHE A 614 9.91 -19.51 7.45
CA PHE A 614 8.96 -18.49 7.89
C PHE A 614 9.14 -18.11 9.36
N SER A 615 8.81 -16.86 9.67
CA SER A 615 8.80 -16.35 11.05
C SER A 615 7.80 -17.13 11.93
N LYS A 616 7.86 -16.88 13.25
CA LYS A 616 6.93 -17.53 14.18
C LYS A 616 5.52 -16.94 14.04
N GLU A 617 5.43 -15.66 13.69
CA GLU A 617 4.20 -14.90 13.54
C GLU A 617 3.30 -15.53 12.46
N VAL A 618 3.84 -15.78 11.27
CA VAL A 618 3.04 -16.25 10.13
C VAL A 618 2.73 -17.75 10.16
N ARG A 619 3.52 -18.55 10.91
CA ARG A 619 3.27 -19.98 11.12
C ARG A 619 2.12 -20.25 12.10
N GLY A 620 1.67 -19.23 12.84
CA GLY A 620 0.59 -19.35 13.80
C GLY A 620 1.01 -20.02 15.12
N SER A 621 0.10 -20.02 16.09
CA SER A 621 0.26 -20.69 17.39
C SER A 621 -1.11 -21.12 17.94
N THR A 622 -1.19 -21.69 19.14
CA THR A 622 -2.48 -22.00 19.79
C THR A 622 -3.40 -20.78 19.95
N GLN A 623 -2.88 -19.55 19.79
CA GLN A 623 -3.62 -18.29 19.90
C GLN A 623 -3.85 -17.57 18.55
N PHE A 624 -3.15 -17.96 17.48
CA PHE A 624 -3.17 -17.26 16.17
C PHE A 624 -3.26 -18.26 15.02
N LEU A 625 -4.11 -17.99 14.02
CA LEU A 625 -4.24 -18.86 12.86
C LEU A 625 -2.97 -18.86 11.99
N GLU A 626 -2.61 -20.03 11.46
CA GLU A 626 -1.57 -20.17 10.43
C GLU A 626 -1.99 -19.42 9.15
N SER A 627 -1.08 -18.63 8.57
CA SER A 627 -1.34 -17.84 7.37
C SER A 627 -1.54 -18.69 6.11
N ASP A 628 -2.29 -18.16 5.14
CA ASP A 628 -2.58 -18.84 3.86
C ASP A 628 -1.30 -19.23 3.09
N MET A 629 -0.24 -18.41 3.16
CA MET A 629 1.04 -18.71 2.51
C MET A 629 1.74 -19.94 3.13
N VAL A 630 1.68 -20.08 4.46
CA VAL A 630 2.28 -21.22 5.17
C VAL A 630 1.47 -22.47 4.86
N GLN A 631 0.14 -22.38 4.83
CA GLN A 631 -0.75 -23.48 4.44
C GLN A 631 -0.47 -23.93 3.00
N ALA A 632 -0.34 -22.99 2.06
CA ALA A 632 -0.02 -23.28 0.67
C ALA A 632 1.36 -23.95 0.52
N CYS A 633 2.38 -23.41 1.19
CA CYS A 633 3.71 -24.03 1.20
C CYS A 633 3.66 -25.45 1.79
N ARG A 634 2.91 -25.66 2.87
CA ARG A 634 2.73 -26.96 3.51
C ARG A 634 2.11 -27.98 2.55
N SER A 635 1.10 -27.58 1.79
CA SER A 635 0.50 -28.42 0.74
C SER A 635 1.48 -28.74 -0.39
N LEU A 636 2.30 -27.77 -0.82
CA LEU A 636 3.32 -28.02 -1.84
C LEU A 636 4.41 -29.00 -1.38
N LEU A 637 4.72 -29.03 -0.08
CA LEU A 637 5.66 -30.00 0.48
C LEU A 637 5.11 -31.44 0.38
N ASP A 638 3.79 -31.66 0.43
CA ASP A 638 3.18 -32.98 0.24
C ASP A 638 3.46 -33.58 -1.14
N GLU A 639 3.61 -32.72 -2.15
CA GLU A 639 3.88 -33.14 -3.53
C GLU A 639 5.36 -33.48 -3.76
N ARG A 640 6.25 -33.17 -2.81
CA ARG A 640 7.69 -33.38 -2.96
C ARG A 640 8.08 -34.83 -2.79
N ARG A 641 8.94 -35.32 -3.68
CA ARG A 641 9.57 -36.63 -3.53
C ARG A 641 10.65 -36.56 -2.46
N VAL A 642 10.42 -37.31 -1.38
CA VAL A 642 11.30 -37.41 -0.20
C VAL A 642 12.76 -37.64 -0.59
N VAL A 643 13.01 -38.57 -1.51
CA VAL A 643 14.37 -38.90 -1.97
C VAL A 643 15.06 -37.70 -2.65
N ASN A 644 14.33 -36.88 -3.40
CA ASN A 644 14.89 -35.73 -4.09
C ASN A 644 15.27 -34.62 -3.09
N VAL A 645 14.39 -34.34 -2.12
CA VAL A 645 14.67 -33.39 -1.03
C VAL A 645 15.87 -33.84 -0.20
N TRP A 646 15.91 -35.13 0.15
CA TRP A 646 17.01 -35.73 0.92
C TRP A 646 18.35 -35.61 0.19
N ARG A 647 18.41 -35.88 -1.12
CA ARG A 647 19.63 -35.74 -1.93
C ARG A 647 20.14 -34.30 -1.95
N PHE A 648 19.24 -33.32 -2.11
CA PHE A 648 19.62 -31.91 -2.11
C PHE A 648 20.10 -31.45 -0.72
N LEU A 649 19.50 -31.95 0.36
CA LEU A 649 19.98 -31.73 1.73
C LEU A 649 21.39 -32.29 1.96
N GLU A 650 21.66 -33.51 1.51
CA GLU A 650 23.01 -34.10 1.62
C GLU A 650 24.02 -33.31 0.78
N THR A 651 23.63 -32.81 -0.39
CA THR A 651 24.45 -31.89 -1.21
C THR A 651 24.82 -30.63 -0.41
N MET A 652 23.83 -29.95 0.18
CA MET A 652 24.04 -28.73 0.97
C MET A 652 24.77 -28.97 2.29
N ASN A 653 24.77 -30.21 2.80
CA ASN A 653 25.55 -30.59 3.98
C ASN A 653 27.04 -30.79 3.64
N GLY A 654 27.36 -31.14 2.39
CA GLY A 654 28.73 -31.22 1.87
C GLY A 654 29.36 -29.87 1.50
N ARG A 655 28.68 -28.76 1.77
CA ARG A 655 29.15 -27.42 1.39
C ARG A 655 30.40 -27.00 2.14
N HIS A 656 31.32 -26.32 1.44
CA HIS A 656 32.56 -25.80 2.01
C HIS A 656 32.44 -24.32 2.40
N ASP A 657 33.41 -23.80 3.16
CA ASP A 657 33.40 -22.41 3.64
C ASP A 657 33.89 -21.44 2.56
N LEU A 658 33.00 -20.57 2.08
CA LEU A 658 33.27 -19.56 1.04
C LEU A 658 33.85 -18.26 1.60
N THR A 659 34.02 -18.12 2.92
CA THR A 659 34.40 -16.86 3.60
C THR A 659 35.64 -16.20 3.00
N LYS A 660 36.62 -16.99 2.57
CA LYS A 660 37.86 -16.47 1.96
C LYS A 660 37.63 -15.97 0.54
N ASP A 661 36.72 -16.60 -0.20
CA ASP A 661 36.44 -16.30 -1.60
C ASP A 661 35.54 -15.07 -1.74
N LEU A 662 34.76 -14.72 -0.71
CA LEU A 662 33.91 -13.53 -0.70
C LEU A 662 34.67 -12.22 -1.00
N LYS A 663 35.93 -12.12 -0.56
CA LYS A 663 36.78 -10.95 -0.84
C LYS A 663 37.13 -10.79 -2.32
N ASN A 664 37.02 -11.88 -3.08
CA ASN A 664 37.36 -11.92 -4.50
C ASN A 664 36.12 -11.75 -5.40
N LEU A 665 34.92 -11.60 -4.83
CA LEU A 665 33.71 -11.28 -5.58
C LEU A 665 33.83 -9.86 -6.16
N GLN A 666 33.70 -9.75 -7.48
CA GLN A 666 33.84 -8.48 -8.20
C GLN A 666 32.50 -7.82 -8.56
N CYS A 667 31.39 -8.51 -8.35
CA CYS A 667 30.05 -8.02 -8.62
C CYS A 667 29.44 -7.34 -7.38
N ARG A 668 28.57 -6.34 -7.58
CA ARG A 668 27.85 -5.75 -6.43
C ARG A 668 26.88 -6.76 -5.86
N THR A 669 26.70 -6.72 -4.54
CA THR A 669 25.91 -7.71 -3.80
C THR A 669 24.91 -7.02 -2.88
N LEU A 670 23.62 -7.25 -3.11
CA LEU A 670 22.53 -6.81 -2.25
C LEU A 670 22.09 -8.00 -1.40
N ILE A 671 22.22 -7.89 -0.08
CA ILE A 671 21.79 -8.92 0.87
C ILE A 671 20.51 -8.47 1.56
N PHE A 672 19.51 -9.34 1.59
CA PHE A 672 18.34 -9.23 2.45
C PHE A 672 18.39 -10.30 3.53
N VAL A 673 17.96 -9.98 4.74
CA VAL A 673 17.79 -11.00 5.79
C VAL A 673 16.67 -10.62 6.74
N GLY A 674 15.79 -11.58 7.05
CA GLY A 674 14.78 -11.42 8.08
C GLY A 674 15.42 -11.51 9.47
N ASP A 675 15.04 -10.64 10.39
CA ASP A 675 15.54 -10.64 11.78
C ASP A 675 15.21 -11.94 12.55
N SER A 676 14.16 -12.63 12.11
CA SER A 676 13.65 -13.89 12.66
C SER A 676 14.15 -15.09 11.86
N SER A 677 14.99 -14.88 10.83
CA SER A 677 15.59 -15.96 10.06
C SER A 677 16.63 -16.72 10.89
N PRO A 678 16.64 -18.07 10.87
CA PRO A 678 17.72 -18.86 11.46
C PRO A 678 19.10 -18.58 10.84
N PHE A 679 19.16 -17.88 9.69
CA PHE A 679 20.40 -17.51 9.00
C PHE A 679 20.81 -16.05 9.24
N HIS A 680 20.11 -15.31 10.13
CA HIS A 680 20.41 -13.90 10.42
C HIS A 680 21.89 -13.66 10.75
N SER A 681 22.43 -14.41 11.70
CA SER A 681 23.84 -14.32 12.10
C SER A 681 24.83 -14.71 10.98
N ASP A 682 24.43 -15.62 10.08
CA ASP A 682 25.25 -16.04 8.95
C ASP A 682 25.27 -14.95 7.86
N ALA A 683 24.15 -14.26 7.62
CA ALA A 683 24.07 -13.13 6.69
C ALA A 683 24.90 -11.93 7.18
N LEU A 684 24.81 -11.61 8.49
CA LEU A 684 25.67 -10.60 9.13
C LEU A 684 27.15 -10.96 9.02
N HIS A 685 27.48 -12.24 9.18
CA HIS A 685 28.84 -12.69 8.96
C HIS A 685 29.27 -12.49 7.51
N MET A 686 28.44 -12.87 6.54
CA MET A 686 28.75 -12.75 5.12
C MET A 686 29.00 -11.30 4.70
N ILE A 687 28.13 -10.35 5.08
CA ILE A 687 28.33 -8.93 4.74
C ILE A 687 29.64 -8.38 5.34
N SER A 688 30.03 -8.84 6.53
CA SER A 688 31.30 -8.41 7.17
C SER A 688 32.56 -8.83 6.40
N LYS A 689 32.42 -9.72 5.40
CA LYS A 689 33.51 -10.27 4.59
C LYS A 689 33.52 -9.76 3.15
N LEU A 690 32.41 -9.17 2.71
CA LEU A 690 32.28 -8.54 1.40
C LEU A 690 32.86 -7.12 1.42
N ASP A 691 33.25 -6.60 0.24
CA ASP A 691 33.67 -5.20 0.10
C ASP A 691 32.44 -4.29 0.31
N SER A 692 32.50 -3.45 1.35
CA SER A 692 31.41 -2.54 1.74
C SER A 692 31.12 -1.46 0.71
N ARG A 693 32.02 -1.20 -0.25
CA ARG A 693 31.77 -0.24 -1.34
C ARG A 693 30.80 -0.79 -2.39
N TYR A 694 30.68 -2.11 -2.48
CA TYR A 694 29.90 -2.80 -3.50
C TYR A 694 28.81 -3.68 -2.90
N SER A 695 28.66 -3.68 -1.58
CA SER A 695 27.75 -4.59 -0.89
C SER A 695 26.90 -3.85 0.12
N VAL A 696 25.62 -4.18 0.17
CA VAL A 696 24.66 -3.58 1.07
C VAL A 696 23.81 -4.67 1.73
N LEU A 697 23.48 -4.46 3.00
CA LEU A 697 22.59 -5.33 3.77
C LEU A 697 21.28 -4.59 4.07
N VAL A 698 20.17 -5.30 3.93
CA VAL A 698 18.84 -4.87 4.33
C VAL A 698 18.28 -5.90 5.31
N GLU A 699 18.05 -5.47 6.54
CA GLU A 699 17.39 -6.28 7.56
C GLU A 699 15.88 -6.01 7.54
N VAL A 700 15.09 -7.08 7.43
CA VAL A 700 13.63 -7.01 7.38
C VAL A 700 13.08 -7.49 8.73
N GLN A 701 12.35 -6.62 9.40
CA GLN A 701 11.85 -6.86 10.75
C GLN A 701 10.64 -7.82 10.74
N GLU A 702 10.50 -8.62 11.78
CA GLU A 702 9.42 -9.59 11.97
C GLU A 702 9.25 -10.52 10.75
N CYS A 703 10.38 -10.98 10.17
CA CYS A 703 10.37 -11.74 8.93
C CYS A 703 11.29 -12.97 8.99
N GLY A 704 10.84 -14.07 8.38
CA GLY A 704 11.61 -15.31 8.23
C GLY A 704 12.69 -15.24 7.15
N SER A 705 13.13 -16.42 6.70
CA SER A 705 14.16 -16.55 5.66
C SER A 705 13.66 -16.27 4.25
N VAL A 706 12.38 -16.51 3.96
CA VAL A 706 11.80 -16.39 2.62
C VAL A 706 11.07 -15.05 2.52
N ILE A 707 11.84 -13.97 2.59
CA ILE A 707 11.37 -12.58 2.50
C ILE A 707 10.59 -12.34 1.20
N THR A 708 10.99 -13.05 0.14
CA THR A 708 10.32 -13.08 -1.16
C THR A 708 8.86 -13.52 -1.08
N GLU A 709 8.47 -14.29 -0.07
CA GLU A 709 7.08 -14.71 0.16
C GLU A 709 6.43 -13.93 1.31
N GLU A 710 7.16 -13.74 2.41
CA GLU A 710 6.60 -13.18 3.65
C GLU A 710 6.43 -11.65 3.60
N GLN A 711 7.43 -10.93 3.07
CA GLN A 711 7.43 -9.46 2.98
C GLN A 711 8.08 -8.95 1.67
N PRO A 712 7.52 -9.30 0.49
CA PRO A 712 8.12 -8.95 -0.80
C PRO A 712 8.25 -7.44 -1.04
N HIS A 713 7.35 -6.63 -0.47
CA HIS A 713 7.37 -5.17 -0.56
C HIS A 713 8.64 -4.55 0.07
N ALA A 714 9.23 -5.18 1.09
CA ALA A 714 10.46 -4.73 1.73
C ALA A 714 11.67 -4.81 0.78
N MET A 715 11.57 -5.62 -0.28
CA MET A 715 12.64 -5.79 -1.27
C MET A 715 12.63 -4.72 -2.36
N LEU A 716 11.54 -3.98 -2.53
CA LEU A 716 11.28 -3.13 -3.70
C LEU A 716 12.29 -2.00 -3.86
N ILE A 717 12.34 -1.10 -2.87
CA ILE A 717 13.17 0.11 -2.91
C ILE A 717 14.67 -0.25 -2.99
N PRO A 718 15.21 -1.19 -2.18
CA PRO A 718 16.61 -1.55 -2.30
C PRO A 718 16.96 -2.21 -3.65
N MET A 719 16.06 -3.01 -4.22
CA MET A 719 16.26 -3.58 -5.55
C MET A 719 16.24 -2.51 -6.65
N GLU A 720 15.34 -1.53 -6.57
CA GLU A 720 15.28 -0.42 -7.53
C GLU A 720 16.62 0.35 -7.54
N TYR A 721 17.11 0.78 -6.38
CA TYR A 721 18.41 1.45 -6.27
C TYR A 721 19.57 0.58 -6.77
N PHE A 722 19.52 -0.73 -6.48
CA PHE A 722 20.53 -1.67 -6.94
C PHE A 722 20.54 -1.76 -8.48
N PHE A 723 19.38 -1.87 -9.13
CA PHE A 723 19.25 -1.93 -10.58
C PHE A 723 19.60 -0.61 -11.28
N MET A 724 19.25 0.54 -10.69
CA MET A 724 19.68 1.86 -11.16
C MET A 724 21.21 1.94 -11.23
N GLY A 725 21.91 1.31 -10.28
CA GLY A 725 23.36 1.21 -10.26
C GLY A 725 23.98 0.53 -11.49
N TYR A 726 23.19 -0.23 -12.27
CA TYR A 726 23.58 -0.91 -13.51
C TYR A 726 22.96 -0.29 -14.77
N GLY A 727 22.18 0.79 -14.64
CA GLY A 727 21.44 1.38 -15.76
C GLY A 727 20.33 0.47 -16.32
N LEU A 728 19.93 -0.56 -15.55
CA LEU A 728 18.88 -1.52 -15.90
C LEU A 728 17.47 -0.98 -15.61
N TYR A 729 17.39 0.22 -15.05
CA TYR A 729 16.17 0.98 -14.86
C TYR A 729 16.33 2.34 -15.55
N ARG A 730 15.50 2.63 -16.56
CA ARG A 730 15.52 3.87 -17.32
C ARG A 730 14.35 4.74 -16.86
N GLU A 731 14.65 5.89 -16.27
CA GLU A 731 13.66 6.97 -16.12
C GLU A 731 13.04 7.26 -17.50
N ALA A 732 11.77 6.95 -17.67
CA ALA A 732 10.97 7.54 -18.73
C ALA A 732 10.75 9.03 -18.39
N MET A 733 11.78 9.86 -18.64
CA MET A 733 11.77 11.33 -18.89
C MET A 733 13.12 11.96 -18.47
N GLN A 734 14.14 11.79 -19.30
CA GLN A 734 15.21 12.79 -19.41
C GLN A 734 15.36 13.19 -20.88
N SER A 735 14.59 14.21 -21.28
CA SER A 735 15.02 15.10 -22.35
C SER A 735 15.17 16.50 -21.75
N LYS A 736 16.41 17.01 -21.82
CA LYS A 736 16.89 18.33 -21.41
C LYS A 736 16.98 18.57 -19.90
N PHE A 737 18.13 18.25 -19.30
CA PHE A 737 19.06 19.21 -18.67
C PHE A 737 20.34 18.46 -18.26
N LYS A 738 21.52 18.99 -18.61
CA LYS A 738 22.82 18.40 -18.27
C LYS A 738 23.02 18.37 -16.74
N PRO A 739 23.58 17.30 -16.15
CA PRO A 739 23.89 17.28 -14.72
C PRO A 739 25.25 17.95 -14.45
N SER A 740 25.26 18.94 -13.55
CA SER A 740 26.44 19.28 -12.75
C SER A 740 26.51 18.32 -11.55
N GLN A 741 27.63 17.60 -11.46
CA GLN A 741 28.17 16.72 -10.39
C GLN A 741 27.26 16.27 -9.22
N PRO A 742 27.26 14.97 -8.87
CA PRO A 742 26.51 14.46 -7.73
C PRO A 742 27.22 14.75 -6.39
N SER A 743 26.56 15.50 -5.52
CA SER A 743 26.85 15.53 -4.08
C SER A 743 26.24 14.29 -3.40
N GLN A 744 27.08 13.58 -2.64
CA GLN A 744 26.80 12.34 -1.92
C GLN A 744 25.57 12.43 -0.97
N PRO A 745 24.78 11.36 -0.81
CA PRO A 745 23.83 11.23 0.30
C PRO A 745 24.54 10.81 1.60
N PHE A 746 24.15 11.47 2.70
CA PHE A 746 24.56 11.13 4.06
C PHE A 746 23.95 9.80 4.50
N LEU A 747 24.81 8.84 4.85
CA LEU A 747 24.49 7.65 5.64
C LEU A 747 24.88 7.92 7.09
N HIS A 748 23.96 7.66 8.02
CA HIS A 748 24.22 7.73 9.46
C HIS A 748 25.24 6.65 9.86
N PHE A 749 26.41 7.08 10.31
CA PHE A 749 27.36 6.25 11.05
C PHE A 749 26.87 6.07 12.48
N SER A 750 26.66 4.83 12.92
CA SER A 750 26.69 4.48 14.34
C SER A 750 28.15 4.51 14.78
N GLY A 751 28.50 5.48 15.62
CA GLY A 751 29.82 5.57 16.23
C GLY A 751 30.01 4.48 17.27
N ASP A 752 31.10 3.74 17.14
CA ASP A 752 31.90 3.20 18.24
C ASP A 752 33.21 2.64 17.67
N ALA A 753 34.26 3.47 17.69
CA ALA A 753 35.68 3.09 17.74
C ALA A 753 36.56 4.35 17.73
N LEU A 754 36.73 4.99 18.88
CA LEU A 754 37.87 5.86 19.14
C LEU A 754 39.02 5.00 19.65
N SER A 755 39.92 4.59 18.75
CA SER A 755 41.38 4.48 18.94
C SER A 755 42.06 4.03 17.66
#